data_AF-A0A7M7R1I1-F1
#
_entry.id   AF-A0A7M7R1I1-F1
#
_cell.length_a   1.000
_cell.length_b   1.000
_cell.length_c   1.000
_cell.angle_alpha   90.00
_cell.angle_beta   90.00
_cell.angle_gamma   90.00
#
_symmetry.space_group_name_H-M   'P 1'
#
loop_
_entity.id
_entity.type
_entity.pdbx_description
1 polymer ?
#
loop_
_entity_poly.entity_id
_entity_poly.type
_entity_poly.pdbx_seq_one_letter_code
_entity_poly.pdbx_strand_id
1 'polypeptide(L)'
;MGFVEVIETGSTEKLQELIDAEGLPINDKWKDYDLLNYALAKGQKEAAMMLIERGCRVNNRDFALPADTPLHHAIKFGSIEIVELLLRKGASIEARNSEGETPLHLSAKMRNNVFTDLLLTSLSNTTDMNYVDSSGLTYLHIACMRDNLTLIERLLQNHCEINHCINFDSPELPGYTALHCAIEFYNLDAIQLLLSHKASISVKAKNGVTPLHLAVKYGVLKYVKMLLRHSSNINLDINAQIDVDTEEYPGYSLLHFAIDLNWMSIFNLLMRYKPNADTKSKTGLTPLHIALKENAIDVVNELLSYGVEVNCVEHENNTTPLHLATLNKQLGIIRTLVKRGAKVSAQQRDGLTPLLIAASWKYERERKTMHSTLLDLPFMFMHDEVMNESQVTPQTSYVFELLLSATDLFDANPVDSRGLSHFHIVCMCLGKDKVLGYLQKNARVKDGINDKVSEDSPVWPGYTALHFAVENGKLDVVKVLLEYKADVRAVNAKGMTPIHLADQLIDNQRKEYILEELLDTLYKDIADCEFPNKNRGMTMLHVTCMQKDGKVDDEDLDDMENIEATIDDDSPIWPGCTPLHLAAIFRRHKVIDSLLLCDADPNVEDARGLTPLHIACLHNDEETISKLLKAEADVNHAVRKSSEYAGKTALHIALNQKQPSINVVRKLLRRGANINAMDLNSDTPITLFANWYSNDTLFPPLLSAYPISFELTEFAMTLKAIDFRFNEATTKAFQKINDWINGTNIFINGVSLVEIKNKNHTNDCRAEIKKLKSIRIDKSCTLYDLLLKNTDEMANRVKNTIFKKILSSAIDTDFPIYGFLLKVQYRSGIKRRNYLNFAKEALAELIPKIPLPDSCSESIFKYLSNADLDNLIKANEVGYVNYN
;
A
#
# COMPACT_ATOMS: atom_id res chain seq x y z
N MET A 1 -59.22 -28.87 45.89
CA MET A 1 -57.92 -28.32 45.44
C MET A 1 -56.87 -28.92 46.36
N GLY A 2 -55.89 -29.64 45.82
CA GLY A 2 -54.82 -30.21 46.65
C GLY A 2 -53.77 -29.15 47.02
N PHE A 3 -52.98 -29.37 48.07
CA PHE A 3 -51.92 -28.44 48.51
C PHE A 3 -50.99 -27.96 47.37
N VAL A 4 -50.61 -28.87 46.46
CA VAL A 4 -49.75 -28.56 45.28
C VAL A 4 -50.44 -27.58 44.32
N GLU A 5 -51.71 -27.81 44.01
CA GLU A 5 -52.51 -26.98 43.09
C GLU A 5 -52.70 -25.56 43.66
N VAL A 6 -52.88 -25.43 44.98
CA VAL A 6 -52.99 -24.13 45.63
C VAL A 6 -51.67 -23.37 45.58
N ILE A 7 -50.54 -24.03 45.82
CA ILE A 7 -49.20 -23.43 45.70
C ILE A 7 -48.92 -22.96 44.27
N GLU A 8 -49.33 -23.71 43.25
CA GLU A 8 -49.20 -23.29 41.84
C GLU A 8 -49.99 -22.03 41.51
N THR A 9 -51.17 -21.85 42.12
CA THR A 9 -51.96 -20.63 41.94
C THR A 9 -51.42 -19.42 42.68
N GLY A 10 -50.44 -19.59 43.59
CA GLY A 10 -49.86 -18.52 44.42
C GLY A 10 -50.84 -17.92 45.44
N SER A 11 -52.00 -18.52 45.67
CA SER A 11 -53.03 -17.99 46.57
C SER A 11 -52.73 -18.36 48.03
N THR A 12 -52.12 -17.42 48.75
CA THR A 12 -51.78 -17.58 50.19
C THR A 12 -53.01 -17.72 51.07
N GLU A 13 -54.11 -17.04 50.74
CA GLU A 13 -55.39 -17.13 51.46
C GLU A 13 -55.99 -18.54 51.37
N LYS A 14 -56.01 -19.14 50.17
CA LYS A 14 -56.49 -20.51 49.98
C LYS A 14 -55.57 -21.54 50.63
N LEU A 15 -54.25 -21.28 50.64
CA LEU A 15 -53.30 -22.16 51.33
C LEU A 15 -53.52 -22.09 52.84
N GLN A 16 -53.78 -20.89 53.37
CA GLN A 16 -54.09 -20.65 54.76
C GLN A 16 -55.37 -21.38 55.19
N GLU A 17 -56.46 -21.21 54.44
CA GLU A 17 -57.73 -21.93 54.67
C GLU A 17 -57.56 -23.44 54.65
N LEU A 18 -56.75 -23.96 53.70
CA LEU A 18 -56.52 -25.40 53.56
C LEU A 18 -55.68 -25.96 54.73
N ILE A 19 -54.64 -25.25 55.16
CA ILE A 19 -53.83 -25.64 56.33
C ILE A 19 -54.67 -25.57 57.62
N ASP A 20 -55.55 -24.58 57.78
CA ASP A 20 -56.39 -24.45 58.97
C ASP A 20 -57.49 -25.52 59.04
N ALA A 21 -58.02 -25.93 57.89
CA ALA A 21 -59.06 -26.96 57.80
C ALA A 21 -58.51 -28.40 57.96
N GLU A 22 -57.38 -28.71 57.32
CA GLU A 22 -56.88 -30.08 57.20
C GLU A 22 -55.58 -30.34 57.98
N GLY A 23 -54.92 -29.29 58.49
CA GLY A 23 -53.58 -29.37 59.06
C GLY A 23 -52.49 -29.53 58.00
N LEU A 24 -51.21 -29.50 58.41
CA LEU A 24 -50.11 -29.84 57.52
C LEU A 24 -50.18 -31.34 57.14
N PRO A 25 -49.85 -31.72 55.89
CA PRO A 25 -49.90 -33.11 55.43
C PRO A 25 -48.73 -33.93 55.99
N ILE A 26 -48.69 -34.11 57.31
CA ILE A 26 -47.66 -34.83 58.04
C ILE A 26 -47.95 -36.34 57.93
N ASN A 27 -47.02 -37.11 57.38
CA ASN A 27 -47.09 -38.57 57.37
C ASN A 27 -45.69 -39.20 57.37
N ASP A 28 -45.65 -40.53 57.46
CA ASP A 28 -44.41 -41.32 57.46
C ASP A 28 -43.59 -41.19 56.16
N LYS A 29 -44.17 -40.60 55.10
CA LYS A 29 -43.52 -40.34 53.81
C LYS A 29 -43.04 -38.91 53.62
N TRP A 30 -43.01 -38.09 54.68
CA TRP A 30 -42.40 -36.74 54.66
C TRP A 30 -43.03 -35.76 53.63
N LYS A 31 -44.33 -35.91 53.33
CA LYS A 31 -45.01 -35.05 52.32
C LYS A 31 -44.99 -33.55 52.64
N ASP A 32 -44.93 -33.16 53.91
CA ASP A 32 -44.82 -31.77 54.35
C ASP A 32 -43.47 -31.15 53.96
N TYR A 33 -42.38 -31.92 54.04
CA TYR A 33 -41.05 -31.53 53.56
C TYR A 33 -41.02 -31.39 52.02
N ASP A 34 -41.58 -32.35 51.30
CA ASP A 34 -41.67 -32.30 49.83
C ASP A 34 -42.51 -31.10 49.35
N LEU A 35 -43.57 -30.79 50.08
CA LEU A 35 -44.43 -29.63 49.80
C LEU A 35 -43.67 -28.30 49.98
N LEU A 36 -42.85 -28.19 51.03
CA LEU A 36 -41.99 -27.03 51.26
C LEU A 36 -40.93 -26.90 50.15
N ASN A 37 -40.26 -27.99 49.78
CA ASN A 37 -39.31 -28.01 48.65
C ASN A 37 -39.99 -27.60 47.33
N TYR A 38 -41.21 -28.09 47.08
CA TYR A 38 -41.98 -27.71 45.91
C TYR A 38 -42.30 -26.21 45.88
N ALA A 39 -42.77 -25.65 47.00
CA ALA A 39 -43.05 -24.22 47.11
C ALA A 39 -41.81 -23.37 46.83
N LEU A 40 -40.66 -23.74 47.40
CA LEU A 40 -39.38 -23.05 47.19
C LEU A 40 -38.87 -23.20 45.75
N ALA A 41 -38.96 -24.40 45.17
CA ALA A 41 -38.57 -24.65 43.78
C ALA A 41 -39.45 -23.90 42.76
N LYS A 42 -40.72 -23.62 43.10
CA LYS A 42 -41.63 -22.80 42.30
C LYS A 42 -41.53 -21.29 42.59
N GLY A 43 -40.68 -20.88 43.53
CA GLY A 43 -40.47 -19.47 43.87
C GLY A 43 -41.64 -18.81 44.61
N GLN A 44 -42.49 -19.60 45.27
CA GLN A 44 -43.66 -19.09 46.00
C GLN A 44 -43.25 -18.66 47.42
N LYS A 45 -42.72 -17.44 47.55
CA LYS A 45 -42.12 -16.92 48.80
C LYS A 45 -43.09 -16.98 49.98
N GLU A 46 -44.27 -16.43 49.83
CA GLU A 46 -45.26 -16.30 50.91
C GLU A 46 -45.82 -17.66 51.34
N ALA A 47 -46.02 -18.57 50.39
CA ALA A 47 -46.41 -19.95 50.66
C ALA A 47 -45.31 -20.70 51.43
N ALA A 48 -44.05 -20.56 51.02
CA ALA A 48 -42.92 -21.18 51.71
C ALA A 48 -42.75 -20.64 53.13
N MET A 49 -42.84 -19.31 53.34
CA MET A 49 -42.79 -18.70 54.67
C MET A 49 -43.90 -19.24 55.59
N MET A 50 -45.14 -19.28 55.09
CA MET A 50 -46.29 -19.81 55.83
C MET A 50 -46.08 -21.29 56.22
N LEU A 51 -45.60 -22.12 55.30
CA LEU A 51 -45.32 -23.53 55.56
C LEU A 51 -44.23 -23.72 56.64
N ILE A 52 -43.17 -22.91 56.61
CA ILE A 52 -42.08 -22.96 57.61
C ILE A 52 -42.58 -22.49 58.98
N GLU A 53 -43.38 -21.42 59.03
CA GLU A 53 -43.94 -20.90 60.29
C GLU A 53 -44.88 -21.88 60.96
N ARG A 54 -45.68 -22.61 60.17
CA ARG A 54 -46.62 -23.64 60.62
C ARG A 54 -45.95 -24.95 61.04
N GLY A 55 -44.63 -25.05 60.96
CA GLY A 55 -43.86 -26.15 61.52
C GLY A 55 -43.63 -27.32 60.56
N CYS A 56 -43.61 -27.09 59.25
CA CYS A 56 -43.12 -28.09 58.30
C CYS A 56 -41.72 -28.57 58.67
N ARG A 57 -41.43 -29.86 58.44
CA ARG A 57 -40.09 -30.40 58.62
C ARG A 57 -39.11 -29.72 57.66
N VAL A 58 -37.97 -29.27 58.17
CA VAL A 58 -36.94 -28.54 57.40
C VAL A 58 -35.69 -29.36 57.07
N ASN A 59 -35.54 -30.53 57.70
CA ASN A 59 -34.43 -31.47 57.50
C ASN A 59 -34.97 -32.84 57.14
N ASN A 60 -34.29 -33.57 56.26
CA ASN A 60 -34.61 -34.96 55.95
C ASN A 60 -33.34 -35.82 56.01
N ARG A 61 -33.41 -36.98 56.67
CA ARG A 61 -32.30 -37.94 56.85
C ARG A 61 -32.49 -39.25 56.07
N ASP A 62 -33.65 -39.48 55.46
CA ASP A 62 -34.06 -40.77 54.90
C ASP A 62 -33.89 -40.87 53.38
N PHE A 63 -33.46 -39.79 52.70
CA PHE A 63 -33.23 -39.84 51.25
C PHE A 63 -31.99 -40.67 50.91
N ALA A 64 -32.23 -41.81 50.27
CA ALA A 64 -31.18 -42.65 49.67
C ALA A 64 -30.50 -42.02 48.45
N LEU A 65 -31.05 -40.93 47.90
CA LEU A 65 -30.46 -40.15 46.81
C LEU A 65 -30.30 -38.69 47.25
N PRO A 66 -29.10 -38.11 47.13
CA PRO A 66 -28.86 -36.73 47.54
C PRO A 66 -29.65 -35.75 46.66
N ALA A 67 -30.48 -34.89 47.27
CA ALA A 67 -31.31 -33.89 46.62
C ALA A 67 -31.20 -32.54 47.36
N ASP A 68 -31.57 -31.44 46.71
CA ASP A 68 -31.58 -30.12 47.35
C ASP A 68 -32.52 -30.10 48.57
N THR A 69 -32.01 -29.58 49.68
CA THR A 69 -32.83 -29.34 50.88
C THR A 69 -33.59 -28.01 50.78
N PRO A 70 -34.58 -27.74 51.67
CA PRO A 70 -35.25 -26.44 51.69
C PRO A 70 -34.26 -25.28 51.79
N LEU A 71 -33.14 -25.47 52.51
CA LEU A 71 -32.10 -24.46 52.64
C LEU A 71 -31.33 -24.23 51.32
N HIS A 72 -31.05 -25.28 50.54
CA HIS A 72 -30.46 -25.13 49.20
C HIS A 72 -31.42 -24.40 48.26
N HIS A 73 -32.70 -24.79 48.23
CA HIS A 73 -33.70 -24.11 47.40
C HIS A 73 -33.91 -22.66 47.81
N ALA A 74 -33.88 -22.33 49.11
CA ALA A 74 -33.97 -20.95 49.58
C ALA A 74 -32.79 -20.09 49.12
N ILE A 75 -31.58 -20.65 49.08
CA ILE A 75 -30.38 -19.99 48.54
C ILE A 75 -30.50 -19.80 47.02
N LYS A 76 -30.89 -20.84 46.28
CA LYS A 76 -31.14 -20.76 44.82
C LYS A 76 -32.21 -19.73 44.48
N PHE A 77 -33.25 -19.64 45.33
CA PHE A 77 -34.33 -18.68 45.19
C PHE A 77 -33.89 -17.24 45.49
N GLY A 78 -32.90 -17.04 46.37
CA GLY A 78 -32.36 -15.72 46.66
C GLY A 78 -33.05 -14.97 47.81
N SER A 79 -33.79 -15.64 48.70
CA SER A 79 -34.49 -14.98 49.82
C SER A 79 -33.78 -15.10 51.17
N ILE A 80 -33.18 -14.00 51.63
CA ILE A 80 -32.55 -13.89 52.96
C ILE A 80 -33.53 -14.19 54.09
N GLU A 81 -34.74 -13.67 54.01
CA GLU A 81 -35.78 -13.90 55.02
C GLU A 81 -36.10 -15.39 55.20
N ILE A 82 -36.22 -16.13 54.09
CA ILE A 82 -36.48 -17.58 54.14
C ILE A 82 -35.25 -18.33 54.67
N VAL A 83 -34.04 -17.96 54.22
CA VAL A 83 -32.80 -18.59 54.70
C VAL A 83 -32.66 -18.40 56.22
N GLU A 84 -32.82 -17.18 56.73
CA GLU A 84 -32.80 -16.90 58.17
C GLU A 84 -33.89 -17.67 58.92
N LEU A 85 -35.11 -17.71 58.40
CA LEU A 85 -36.22 -18.42 59.03
C LEU A 85 -35.95 -19.92 59.11
N LEU A 86 -35.42 -20.53 58.04
CA LEU A 86 -35.02 -21.93 58.01
C LEU A 86 -33.91 -22.22 59.01
N LEU A 87 -32.88 -21.36 59.09
CA LEU A 87 -31.80 -21.48 60.07
C LEU A 87 -32.33 -21.39 61.51
N ARG A 88 -33.23 -20.44 61.81
CA ARG A 88 -33.90 -20.32 63.13
C ARG A 88 -34.74 -21.54 63.49
N LYS A 89 -35.32 -22.21 62.48
CA LYS A 89 -36.07 -23.48 62.65
C LYS A 89 -35.18 -24.72 62.68
N GLY A 90 -33.85 -24.54 62.68
CA GLY A 90 -32.88 -25.62 62.84
C GLY A 90 -32.55 -26.37 61.54
N ALA A 91 -32.72 -25.75 60.37
CA ALA A 91 -32.26 -26.33 59.11
C ALA A 91 -30.74 -26.62 59.15
N SER A 92 -30.35 -27.80 58.68
CA SER A 92 -28.98 -28.27 58.70
C SER A 92 -28.16 -27.55 57.63
N ILE A 93 -27.11 -26.85 58.07
CA ILE A 93 -26.09 -26.24 57.22
C ILE A 93 -25.07 -27.26 56.69
N GLU A 94 -25.16 -28.52 57.13
CA GLU A 94 -24.24 -29.61 56.78
C GLU A 94 -24.86 -30.60 55.78
N ALA A 95 -26.14 -30.45 55.44
CA ALA A 95 -26.82 -31.32 54.49
C ALA A 95 -26.17 -31.21 53.10
N ARG A 96 -26.07 -32.32 52.37
CA ARG A 96 -25.42 -32.38 51.05
C ARG A 96 -26.44 -32.68 49.94
N ASN A 97 -26.43 -31.87 48.89
CA ASN A 97 -27.27 -32.10 47.69
C ASN A 97 -26.63 -33.11 46.73
N SER A 98 -27.24 -33.31 45.54
CA SER A 98 -26.80 -34.26 44.50
C SER A 98 -25.37 -34.05 44.00
N GLU A 99 -24.86 -32.82 44.11
CA GLU A 99 -23.50 -32.44 43.73
C GLU A 99 -22.53 -32.49 44.92
N GLY A 100 -22.99 -33.05 46.05
CA GLY A 100 -22.23 -33.11 47.29
C GLY A 100 -22.02 -31.74 47.94
N GLU A 101 -22.72 -30.70 47.50
CA GLU A 101 -22.61 -29.33 48.00
C GLU A 101 -23.36 -29.20 49.32
N THR A 102 -22.78 -28.49 50.26
CA THR A 102 -23.54 -27.95 51.40
C THR A 102 -24.15 -26.60 51.02
N PRO A 103 -25.11 -26.07 51.81
CA PRO A 103 -25.64 -24.73 51.59
C PRO A 103 -24.54 -23.66 51.45
N LEU A 104 -23.43 -23.80 52.17
CA LEU A 104 -22.28 -22.90 52.09
C LEU A 104 -21.49 -23.04 50.76
N HIS A 105 -21.32 -24.26 50.24
CA HIS A 105 -20.72 -24.47 48.92
C HIS A 105 -21.56 -23.82 47.82
N LEU A 106 -22.87 -24.06 47.87
CA LEU A 106 -23.82 -23.50 46.91
C LEU A 106 -23.83 -21.96 46.96
N SER A 107 -23.85 -21.36 48.15
CA SER A 107 -23.82 -19.89 48.28
C SER A 107 -22.53 -19.29 47.73
N ALA A 108 -21.40 -19.97 47.91
CA ALA A 108 -20.09 -19.54 47.41
C ALA A 108 -20.00 -19.64 45.88
N LYS A 109 -20.42 -20.75 45.27
CA LYS A 109 -20.48 -20.92 43.80
C LYS A 109 -21.44 -19.94 43.13
N MET A 110 -22.57 -19.65 43.77
CA MET A 110 -23.49 -18.60 43.30
C MET A 110 -22.93 -17.18 43.46
N ARG A 111 -21.73 -17.01 44.03
CA ARG A 111 -21.09 -15.71 44.34
C ARG A 111 -21.97 -14.78 45.17
N ASN A 112 -22.83 -15.35 46.02
CA ASN A 112 -23.69 -14.59 46.90
C ASN A 112 -23.01 -14.40 48.26
N ASN A 113 -22.32 -13.27 48.37
CA ASN A 113 -21.57 -12.89 49.57
C ASN A 113 -22.46 -12.81 50.82
N VAL A 114 -23.71 -12.36 50.69
CA VAL A 114 -24.63 -12.19 51.83
C VAL A 114 -24.99 -13.54 52.43
N PHE A 115 -25.37 -14.52 51.61
CA PHE A 115 -25.64 -15.88 52.10
C PHE A 115 -24.40 -16.57 52.61
N THR A 116 -23.28 -16.39 51.93
CA THR A 116 -22.02 -16.98 52.34
C THR A 116 -21.65 -16.47 53.75
N ASP A 117 -21.72 -15.16 53.99
CA ASP A 117 -21.41 -14.59 55.31
C ASP A 117 -22.43 -15.01 56.39
N LEU A 118 -23.72 -15.08 56.06
CA LEU A 118 -24.78 -15.56 56.96
C LEU A 118 -24.55 -17.03 57.37
N LEU A 119 -24.19 -17.89 56.42
CA LEU A 119 -23.92 -19.30 56.69
C LEU A 119 -22.60 -19.50 57.44
N LEU A 120 -21.57 -18.71 57.11
CA LEU A 120 -20.29 -18.72 57.82
C LEU A 120 -20.46 -18.36 59.30
N THR A 121 -21.28 -17.35 59.63
CA THR A 121 -21.59 -16.98 61.02
C THR A 121 -22.43 -18.00 61.77
N SER A 122 -23.16 -18.86 61.04
CA SER A 122 -24.00 -19.93 61.60
C SER A 122 -23.23 -21.24 61.86
N LEU A 123 -21.97 -21.34 61.45
CA LEU A 123 -21.13 -22.53 61.68
C LEU A 123 -20.76 -22.68 63.16
N SER A 124 -21.25 -23.76 63.78
CA SER A 124 -20.91 -24.12 65.16
C SER A 124 -19.45 -24.58 65.31
N ASN A 125 -18.91 -24.59 66.54
CA ASN A 125 -17.58 -25.14 66.82
C ASN A 125 -17.50 -26.67 66.69
N THR A 126 -18.64 -27.35 66.62
CA THR A 126 -18.75 -28.82 66.51
C THR A 126 -18.98 -29.29 65.07
N THR A 127 -19.13 -28.37 64.12
CA THR A 127 -19.37 -28.70 62.72
C THR A 127 -18.14 -29.36 62.11
N ASP A 128 -18.33 -30.44 61.35
CA ASP A 128 -17.24 -31.05 60.58
C ASP A 128 -16.74 -30.03 59.54
N MET A 129 -15.42 -29.89 59.49
CA MET A 129 -14.74 -28.83 58.76
C MET A 129 -14.08 -29.33 57.47
N ASN A 130 -14.13 -30.64 57.22
CA ASN A 130 -13.48 -31.29 56.08
C ASN A 130 -14.45 -31.58 54.91
N TYR A 131 -15.55 -30.84 54.82
CA TYR A 131 -16.48 -30.98 53.69
C TYR A 131 -15.82 -30.54 52.38
N VAL A 132 -16.00 -31.38 51.36
CA VAL A 132 -15.55 -31.17 49.98
C VAL A 132 -16.70 -31.52 49.05
N ASP A 133 -17.06 -30.62 48.14
CA ASP A 133 -18.09 -30.89 47.14
C ASP A 133 -17.58 -31.74 45.95
N SER A 134 -18.44 -32.05 44.99
CA SER A 134 -18.06 -32.84 43.79
C SER A 134 -17.01 -32.16 42.90
N SER A 135 -16.83 -30.85 43.01
CA SER A 135 -15.82 -30.08 42.26
C SER A 135 -14.48 -29.98 42.99
N GLY A 136 -14.35 -30.53 44.19
CA GLY A 136 -13.15 -30.38 45.02
C GLY A 136 -13.10 -29.05 45.80
N LEU A 137 -14.19 -28.26 45.80
CA LEU A 137 -14.27 -27.04 46.58
C LEU A 137 -14.40 -27.39 48.07
N THR A 138 -13.57 -26.77 48.91
CA THR A 138 -13.55 -27.01 50.36
C THR A 138 -13.95 -25.76 51.13
N TYR A 139 -14.29 -25.92 52.41
CA TYR A 139 -14.53 -24.76 53.29
C TYR A 139 -13.31 -23.84 53.43
N LEU A 140 -12.08 -24.36 53.29
CA LEU A 140 -10.88 -23.53 53.31
C LEU A 140 -10.82 -22.60 52.10
N HIS A 141 -11.18 -23.10 50.91
CA HIS A 141 -11.28 -22.26 49.72
C HIS A 141 -12.29 -21.13 49.93
N ILE A 142 -13.51 -21.45 50.40
CA ILE A 142 -14.57 -20.46 50.64
C ILE A 142 -14.15 -19.44 51.70
N ALA A 143 -13.55 -19.88 52.81
CA ALA A 143 -13.06 -18.99 53.87
C ALA A 143 -11.99 -18.02 53.33
N CYS A 144 -11.10 -18.50 52.47
CA CYS A 144 -10.08 -17.68 51.81
C CYS A 144 -10.65 -16.73 50.75
N MET A 145 -11.75 -17.06 50.07
CA MET A 145 -12.46 -16.14 49.16
C MET A 145 -13.17 -15.00 49.90
N ARG A 146 -13.53 -15.21 51.16
CA ARG A 146 -14.27 -14.24 52.01
C ARG A 146 -13.39 -13.52 53.04
N ASP A 147 -12.08 -13.75 53.03
CA ASP A 147 -11.12 -13.23 54.02
C ASP A 147 -11.52 -13.54 55.49
N ASN A 148 -12.16 -14.68 55.73
CA ASN A 148 -12.61 -15.05 57.08
C ASN A 148 -11.46 -15.70 57.88
N LEU A 149 -10.59 -14.86 58.44
CA LEU A 149 -9.40 -15.28 59.18
C LEU A 149 -9.70 -16.23 60.34
N THR A 150 -10.79 -15.98 61.08
CA THR A 150 -11.19 -16.82 62.22
C THR A 150 -11.52 -18.23 61.78
N LEU A 151 -12.20 -18.37 60.64
CA LEU A 151 -12.53 -19.67 60.09
C LEU A 151 -11.30 -20.34 59.49
N ILE A 152 -10.46 -19.60 58.76
CA ILE A 152 -9.20 -20.13 58.20
C ILE A 152 -8.34 -20.70 59.33
N GLU A 153 -8.14 -19.98 60.43
CA GLU A 153 -7.36 -20.44 61.58
C GLU A 153 -7.98 -21.71 62.20
N ARG A 154 -9.30 -21.74 62.40
CA ARG A 154 -10.01 -22.91 62.92
C ARG A 154 -9.88 -24.13 62.00
N LEU A 155 -9.98 -23.94 60.69
CA LEU A 155 -9.83 -25.00 59.69
C LEU A 155 -8.42 -25.61 59.73
N LEU A 156 -7.40 -24.75 59.77
CA LEU A 156 -6.00 -25.16 59.80
C LEU A 156 -5.63 -25.89 61.10
N GLN A 157 -6.17 -25.46 62.25
CA GLN A 157 -5.99 -26.15 63.54
C GLN A 157 -6.61 -27.55 63.57
N ASN A 158 -7.69 -27.77 62.81
CA ASN A 158 -8.36 -29.07 62.67
C ASN A 158 -7.70 -29.99 61.61
N HIS A 159 -6.44 -29.73 61.23
CA HIS A 159 -5.65 -30.54 60.29
C HIS A 159 -6.25 -30.67 58.88
N CYS A 160 -6.94 -29.64 58.37
CA CYS A 160 -7.41 -29.65 56.98
C CYS A 160 -6.23 -29.66 55.98
N GLU A 161 -6.47 -30.21 54.78
CA GLU A 161 -5.49 -30.23 53.70
C GLU A 161 -5.28 -28.83 53.10
N ILE A 162 -4.28 -28.09 53.59
CA ILE A 162 -3.99 -26.70 53.17
C ILE A 162 -3.70 -26.54 51.66
N ASN A 163 -3.19 -27.59 51.03
CA ASN A 163 -2.83 -27.61 49.59
C ASN A 163 -3.84 -28.40 48.75
N HIS A 164 -5.03 -28.69 49.29
CA HIS A 164 -6.10 -29.31 48.50
C HIS A 164 -6.40 -28.46 47.26
N CYS A 165 -6.57 -29.11 46.12
CA CYS A 165 -6.83 -28.44 44.85
C CYS A 165 -8.27 -28.70 44.43
N ILE A 166 -8.97 -27.65 43.98
CA ILE A 166 -10.22 -27.79 43.23
C ILE A 166 -9.94 -28.62 41.97
N ASN A 167 -10.89 -29.45 41.54
CA ASN A 167 -10.71 -30.34 40.39
C ASN A 167 -10.40 -29.55 39.10
N PHE A 168 -9.59 -30.14 38.22
CA PHE A 168 -9.14 -29.48 36.97
C PHE A 168 -10.25 -29.30 35.91
N ASP A 169 -11.36 -30.03 36.04
CA ASP A 169 -12.56 -29.92 35.21
C ASP A 169 -13.56 -28.88 35.75
N SER A 170 -13.31 -28.29 36.93
CA SER A 170 -14.14 -27.21 37.48
C SER A 170 -14.19 -26.01 36.52
N PRO A 171 -15.39 -25.47 36.22
CA PRO A 171 -15.53 -24.36 35.28
C PRO A 171 -15.00 -23.03 35.83
N GLU A 172 -14.93 -22.86 37.16
CA GLU A 172 -14.63 -21.56 37.77
C GLU A 172 -13.16 -21.42 38.19
N LEU A 173 -12.65 -22.34 39.02
CA LEU A 173 -11.33 -22.23 39.68
C LEU A 173 -10.52 -23.52 39.54
N PRO A 174 -10.27 -24.00 38.31
CA PRO A 174 -9.72 -25.33 38.10
C PRO A 174 -8.29 -25.48 38.62
N GLY A 175 -8.06 -26.47 39.48
CA GLY A 175 -6.75 -26.72 40.10
C GLY A 175 -6.36 -25.70 41.19
N TYR A 176 -7.20 -24.72 41.52
CA TYR A 176 -6.84 -23.70 42.50
C TYR A 176 -6.73 -24.31 43.89
N THR A 177 -5.72 -23.87 44.64
CA THR A 177 -5.62 -24.09 46.09
C THR A 177 -6.25 -22.92 46.84
N ALA A 178 -6.43 -23.05 48.16
CA ALA A 178 -6.87 -21.95 49.02
C ALA A 178 -5.99 -20.69 48.87
N LEU A 179 -4.68 -20.86 48.65
CA LEU A 179 -3.76 -19.75 48.40
C LEU A 179 -3.99 -19.08 47.04
N HIS A 180 -4.31 -19.85 45.99
CA HIS A 180 -4.72 -19.26 44.71
C HIS A 180 -6.00 -18.45 44.87
N CYS A 181 -7.01 -18.98 45.57
CA CYS A 181 -8.25 -18.26 45.86
C CYS A 181 -8.01 -16.98 46.67
N ALA A 182 -7.17 -17.02 47.71
CA ALA A 182 -6.87 -15.82 48.48
C ALA A 182 -6.24 -14.70 47.62
N ILE A 183 -5.40 -15.06 46.64
CA ILE A 183 -4.81 -14.10 45.69
C ILE A 183 -5.83 -13.61 44.66
N GLU A 184 -6.59 -14.52 44.05
CA GLU A 184 -7.63 -14.24 43.06
C GLU A 184 -8.68 -13.25 43.58
N PHE A 185 -9.05 -13.38 44.85
CA PHE A 185 -10.06 -12.53 45.50
C PHE A 185 -9.44 -11.37 46.30
N TYR A 186 -8.14 -11.10 46.16
CA TYR A 186 -7.42 -9.96 46.76
C TYR A 186 -7.42 -9.92 48.31
N ASN A 187 -7.49 -11.07 48.96
CA ASN A 187 -7.61 -11.21 50.41
C ASN A 187 -6.23 -11.31 51.07
N LEU A 188 -5.64 -10.15 51.37
CA LEU A 188 -4.27 -10.01 51.88
C LEU A 188 -4.03 -10.79 53.18
N ASP A 189 -4.95 -10.70 54.13
CA ASP A 189 -4.75 -11.27 55.45
C ASP A 189 -4.87 -12.80 55.40
N ALA A 190 -5.79 -13.32 54.58
CA ALA A 190 -5.84 -14.75 54.24
C ALA A 190 -4.55 -15.24 53.58
N ILE A 191 -3.95 -14.49 52.65
CA ILE A 191 -2.64 -14.83 52.05
C ILE A 191 -1.57 -14.92 53.16
N GLN A 192 -1.50 -13.93 54.05
CA GLN A 192 -0.52 -13.92 55.13
C GLN A 192 -0.67 -15.11 56.08
N LEU A 193 -1.92 -15.44 56.43
CA LEU A 193 -2.25 -16.53 57.34
C LEU A 193 -1.96 -17.90 56.72
N LEU A 194 -2.30 -18.12 55.45
CA LEU A 194 -1.95 -19.36 54.75
C LEU A 194 -0.42 -19.55 54.67
N LEU A 195 0.33 -18.48 54.40
CA LEU A 195 1.79 -18.54 54.33
C LEU A 195 2.45 -18.77 55.70
N SER A 196 1.89 -18.29 56.81
CA SER A 196 2.40 -18.58 58.16
C SER A 196 2.21 -20.05 58.54
N HIS A 197 1.16 -20.70 58.01
CA HIS A 197 0.89 -22.14 58.14
C HIS A 197 1.54 -22.98 57.02
N LYS A 198 2.54 -22.44 56.30
CA LYS A 198 3.34 -23.14 55.29
C LYS A 198 2.52 -23.65 54.08
N ALA A 199 1.50 -22.92 53.64
CA ALA A 199 0.86 -23.16 52.35
C ALA A 199 1.90 -23.17 51.22
N SER A 200 1.78 -24.14 50.31
CA SER A 200 2.76 -24.29 49.23
C SER A 200 2.53 -23.23 48.15
N ILE A 201 3.61 -22.50 47.82
CA ILE A 201 3.64 -21.52 46.74
C ILE A 201 4.02 -22.13 45.38
N SER A 202 4.33 -23.43 45.34
CA SER A 202 4.78 -24.14 44.14
C SER A 202 3.69 -25.00 43.49
N VAL A 203 2.52 -25.12 44.12
CA VAL A 203 1.41 -25.88 43.54
C VAL A 203 0.96 -25.19 42.27
N LYS A 204 0.81 -25.99 41.22
CA LYS A 204 0.35 -25.54 39.91
C LYS A 204 -1.15 -25.81 39.80
N ALA A 205 -1.93 -24.75 39.64
CA ALA A 205 -3.32 -24.86 39.23
C ALA A 205 -3.41 -25.39 37.79
N LYS A 206 -4.64 -25.45 37.24
CA LYS A 206 -4.80 -25.71 35.80
C LYS A 206 -3.91 -24.72 35.05
N ASN A 207 -3.37 -25.19 33.95
CA ASN A 207 -2.49 -24.42 33.09
C ASN A 207 -1.07 -24.17 33.64
N GLY A 208 -0.65 -24.82 34.73
CA GLY A 208 0.69 -24.60 35.29
C GLY A 208 0.84 -23.30 36.07
N VAL A 209 -0.26 -22.57 36.28
CA VAL A 209 -0.29 -21.28 36.99
C VAL A 209 0.01 -21.53 38.47
N THR A 210 0.99 -20.82 39.02
CA THR A 210 1.30 -20.85 40.46
C THR A 210 0.70 -19.62 41.16
N PRO A 211 0.61 -19.60 42.50
CA PRO A 211 0.19 -18.41 43.24
C PRO A 211 1.02 -17.16 42.90
N LEU A 212 2.32 -17.35 42.64
CA LEU A 212 3.21 -16.26 42.25
C LEU A 212 2.91 -15.73 40.84
N HIS A 213 2.50 -16.59 39.90
CA HIS A 213 2.04 -16.14 38.58
C HIS A 213 0.81 -15.23 38.69
N LEU A 214 -0.20 -15.61 39.50
CA LEU A 214 -1.38 -14.77 39.72
C LEU A 214 -0.99 -13.41 40.34
N ALA A 215 -0.13 -13.42 41.37
CA ALA A 215 0.32 -12.19 42.01
C ALA A 215 1.07 -11.25 41.05
N VAL A 216 1.89 -11.79 40.14
CA VAL A 216 2.59 -11.02 39.10
C VAL A 216 1.63 -10.55 38.02
N LYS A 217 0.73 -11.42 37.53
CA LYS A 217 -0.31 -11.08 36.54
C LYS A 217 -1.16 -9.89 37.02
N TYR A 218 -1.61 -9.91 38.27
CA TYR A 218 -2.41 -8.82 38.85
C TYR A 218 -1.60 -7.58 39.22
N GLY A 219 -0.27 -7.58 39.08
CA GLY A 219 0.55 -6.41 39.37
C GLY A 219 0.68 -6.06 40.86
N VAL A 220 0.28 -6.97 41.77
CA VAL A 220 0.21 -6.66 43.20
C VAL A 220 1.57 -6.89 43.87
N LEU A 221 2.43 -5.86 43.85
CA LEU A 221 3.79 -5.91 44.42
C LEU A 221 3.84 -6.42 45.88
N LYS A 222 2.81 -6.11 46.69
CA LYS A 222 2.72 -6.58 48.07
C LYS A 222 2.61 -8.11 48.15
N TYR A 223 1.76 -8.72 47.32
CA TYR A 223 1.60 -10.17 47.27
C TYR A 223 2.87 -10.84 46.77
N VAL A 224 3.49 -10.30 45.72
CA VAL A 224 4.79 -10.79 45.20
C VAL A 224 5.86 -10.74 46.30
N LYS A 225 5.99 -9.62 47.03
CA LYS A 225 6.94 -9.51 48.16
C LYS A 225 6.65 -10.51 49.28
N MET A 226 5.38 -10.77 49.60
CA MET A 226 5.01 -11.74 50.63
C MET A 226 5.37 -13.16 50.20
N LEU A 227 4.96 -13.59 49.01
CA LEU A 227 5.27 -14.91 48.46
C LEU A 227 6.79 -15.14 48.37
N LEU A 228 7.55 -14.13 47.91
CA LEU A 228 9.02 -14.20 47.80
C LEU A 228 9.75 -14.14 49.15
N ARG A 229 9.14 -13.58 50.21
CA ARG A 229 9.76 -13.61 51.56
C ARG A 229 9.62 -14.98 52.21
N HIS A 230 8.44 -15.58 52.07
CA HIS A 230 8.13 -16.90 52.63
C HIS A 230 8.73 -18.06 51.81
N SER A 231 9.27 -17.80 50.62
CA SER A 231 9.96 -18.79 49.77
C SER A 231 11.30 -19.28 50.34
N SER A 232 11.88 -18.61 51.32
CA SER A 232 13.16 -19.02 51.94
C SER A 232 13.09 -20.38 52.66
N ASN A 233 11.91 -20.98 52.82
CA ASN A 233 11.68 -22.31 53.39
C ASN A 233 10.97 -23.30 52.44
N ILE A 234 10.73 -22.93 51.17
CA ILE A 234 9.93 -23.71 50.21
C ILE A 234 10.61 -23.68 48.82
N ASN A 235 10.57 -24.77 48.07
CA ASN A 235 11.17 -24.87 46.73
C ASN A 235 10.42 -23.99 45.70
N LEU A 236 10.72 -22.70 45.67
CA LEU A 236 10.18 -21.76 44.67
C LEU A 236 10.96 -21.89 43.36
N ASP A 237 10.25 -22.20 42.29
CA ASP A 237 10.78 -22.09 40.94
C ASP A 237 10.51 -20.68 40.38
N ILE A 238 11.50 -19.79 40.44
CA ILE A 238 11.42 -18.44 39.87
C ILE A 238 11.32 -18.46 38.32
N ASN A 239 11.69 -19.59 37.71
CA ASN A 239 11.63 -19.80 36.26
C ASN A 239 10.39 -20.58 35.84
N ALA A 240 9.44 -20.80 36.76
CA ALA A 240 8.20 -21.49 36.44
C ALA A 240 7.51 -20.81 35.25
N GLN A 241 7.00 -21.64 34.35
CA GLN A 241 6.28 -21.23 33.15
C GLN A 241 4.88 -21.80 33.18
N ILE A 242 3.96 -21.11 32.51
CA ILE A 242 2.61 -21.62 32.24
C ILE A 242 2.71 -22.81 31.27
N ASP A 243 2.05 -23.92 31.60
CA ASP A 243 2.23 -25.23 30.94
C ASP A 243 1.41 -25.38 29.62
N VAL A 244 0.73 -24.33 29.11
CA VAL A 244 -0.35 -24.46 28.09
C VAL A 244 -0.12 -23.73 26.79
N ASP A 245 -0.80 -24.25 25.77
CA ASP A 245 -1.17 -23.63 24.50
C ASP A 245 -2.48 -22.81 24.68
N THR A 246 -2.52 -21.88 25.63
CA THR A 246 -3.62 -20.89 25.67
C THR A 246 -3.34 -19.83 24.60
N GLU A 247 -4.39 -19.27 23.99
CA GLU A 247 -4.24 -18.19 23.00
C GLU A 247 -3.54 -16.95 23.58
N GLU A 248 -3.67 -16.71 24.89
CA GLU A 248 -3.25 -15.44 25.50
C GLU A 248 -1.77 -15.41 25.95
N TYR A 249 -1.26 -16.45 26.64
CA TYR A 249 0.07 -16.42 27.29
C TYR A 249 0.85 -17.76 27.23
N PRO A 250 1.11 -18.32 26.04
CA PRO A 250 1.62 -19.69 25.89
C PRO A 250 3.08 -19.79 26.35
N GLY A 251 3.33 -20.42 27.50
CA GLY A 251 4.68 -20.61 28.06
C GLY A 251 5.28 -19.37 28.75
N TYR A 252 4.47 -18.38 29.08
CA TYR A 252 4.98 -17.18 29.75
C TYR A 252 5.58 -17.53 31.12
N SER A 253 6.75 -16.94 31.41
CA SER A 253 7.35 -16.94 32.73
C SER A 253 6.95 -15.68 33.52
N LEU A 254 7.31 -15.62 34.80
CA LEU A 254 7.09 -14.42 35.63
C LEU A 254 7.71 -13.15 35.02
N LEU A 255 8.87 -13.26 34.37
CA LEU A 255 9.49 -12.13 33.68
C LEU A 255 8.69 -11.68 32.45
N HIS A 256 8.12 -12.62 31.67
CA HIS A 256 7.28 -12.26 30.54
C HIS A 256 6.08 -11.43 31.01
N PHE A 257 5.34 -11.90 32.02
CA PHE A 257 4.22 -11.15 32.59
C PHE A 257 4.62 -9.78 33.13
N ALA A 258 5.75 -9.69 33.86
CA ALA A 258 6.18 -8.43 34.44
C ALA A 258 6.55 -7.38 33.38
N ILE A 259 7.03 -7.80 32.21
CA ILE A 259 7.40 -6.91 31.10
C ILE A 259 6.17 -6.57 30.25
N ASP A 260 5.43 -7.58 29.81
CA ASP A 260 4.24 -7.46 28.95
C ASP A 260 3.15 -6.58 29.58
N LEU A 261 2.93 -6.75 30.89
CA LEU A 261 1.97 -5.95 31.66
C LEU A 261 2.57 -4.67 32.26
N ASN A 262 3.83 -4.35 31.91
CA ASN A 262 4.55 -3.15 32.35
C ASN A 262 4.66 -2.98 33.89
N TRP A 263 4.84 -4.07 34.62
CA TRP A 263 5.03 -4.07 36.08
C TRP A 263 6.49 -3.87 36.49
N MET A 264 7.06 -2.70 36.19
CA MET A 264 8.49 -2.39 36.41
C MET A 264 9.00 -2.64 37.83
N SER A 265 8.19 -2.32 38.85
CA SER A 265 8.57 -2.59 40.25
C SER A 265 8.65 -4.09 40.56
N ILE A 266 7.81 -4.89 39.92
CA ILE A 266 7.82 -6.35 40.03
C ILE A 266 8.98 -6.91 39.21
N PHE A 267 9.20 -6.45 37.99
CA PHE A 267 10.37 -6.81 37.18
C PHE A 267 11.67 -6.61 37.96
N ASN A 268 11.92 -5.41 38.49
CA ASN A 268 13.10 -5.10 39.30
C ASN A 268 13.23 -5.97 40.55
N LEU A 269 12.10 -6.37 41.15
CA LEU A 269 12.09 -7.27 42.29
C LEU A 269 12.45 -8.70 41.87
N LEU A 270 11.86 -9.22 40.79
CA LEU A 270 12.13 -10.55 40.26
C LEU A 270 13.60 -10.68 39.85
N MET A 271 14.18 -9.67 39.20
CA MET A 271 15.59 -9.68 38.76
C MET A 271 16.58 -9.88 39.92
N ARG A 272 16.24 -9.44 41.15
CA ARG A 272 17.08 -9.69 42.35
C ARG A 272 17.23 -11.17 42.70
N TYR A 273 16.28 -12.01 42.26
CA TYR A 273 16.30 -13.46 42.45
C TYR A 273 17.00 -14.20 41.30
N LYS A 274 17.66 -13.47 40.38
CA LYS A 274 18.41 -14.00 39.24
C LYS A 274 17.63 -15.05 38.41
N PRO A 275 16.42 -14.73 37.94
CA PRO A 275 15.70 -15.59 36.99
C PRO A 275 16.51 -15.75 35.69
N ASN A 276 16.24 -16.83 34.96
CA ASN A 276 16.76 -17.04 33.62
C ASN A 276 16.12 -16.02 32.65
N ALA A 277 16.86 -14.97 32.33
CA ALA A 277 16.40 -13.91 31.43
C ALA A 277 16.33 -14.32 29.94
N ASP A 278 16.84 -15.51 29.59
CA ASP A 278 16.73 -16.12 28.25
C ASP A 278 15.63 -17.17 28.16
N THR A 279 14.77 -17.29 29.19
CA THR A 279 13.63 -18.21 29.17
C THR A 279 12.77 -17.95 27.94
N LYS A 280 12.42 -19.01 27.20
CA LYS A 280 11.59 -18.92 26.00
C LYS A 280 10.14 -19.31 26.31
N SER A 281 9.18 -18.51 25.85
CA SER A 281 7.77 -18.92 25.76
C SER A 281 7.61 -20.11 24.81
N LYS A 282 6.40 -20.69 24.71
CA LYS A 282 6.14 -21.76 23.73
C LYS A 282 6.25 -21.25 22.28
N THR A 283 5.99 -19.96 22.07
CA THR A 283 6.21 -19.28 20.79
C THR A 283 7.67 -18.85 20.58
N GLY A 284 8.59 -19.20 21.48
CA GLY A 284 10.01 -18.88 21.35
C GLY A 284 10.38 -17.45 21.72
N LEU A 285 9.43 -16.63 22.18
CA LEU A 285 9.68 -15.27 22.65
C LEU A 285 10.50 -15.32 23.94
N THR A 286 11.47 -14.43 24.07
CA THR A 286 12.22 -14.21 25.32
C THR A 286 11.77 -12.92 25.98
N PRO A 287 12.10 -12.68 27.27
CA PRO A 287 11.90 -11.38 27.92
C PRO A 287 12.42 -10.20 27.09
N LEU A 288 13.54 -10.38 26.37
CA LEU A 288 14.08 -9.35 25.47
C LEU A 288 13.18 -9.09 24.26
N HIS A 289 12.55 -10.13 23.68
CA HIS A 289 11.58 -9.94 22.58
C HIS A 289 10.36 -9.14 23.05
N ILE A 290 9.79 -9.50 24.20
CA ILE A 290 8.64 -8.77 24.77
C ILE A 290 9.03 -7.32 25.07
N ALA A 291 10.18 -7.08 25.71
CA ALA A 291 10.63 -5.72 26.03
C ALA A 291 10.85 -4.86 24.77
N LEU A 292 11.34 -5.46 23.68
CA LEU A 292 11.48 -4.77 22.40
C LEU A 292 10.13 -4.51 21.73
N LYS A 293 9.22 -5.48 21.74
CA LYS A 293 7.85 -5.34 21.22
C LYS A 293 7.09 -4.21 21.91
N GLU A 294 7.16 -4.15 23.24
CA GLU A 294 6.53 -3.12 24.08
C GLU A 294 7.31 -1.79 24.13
N ASN A 295 8.41 -1.68 23.38
CA ASN A 295 9.25 -0.47 23.34
C ASN A 295 9.77 -0.02 24.74
N ALA A 296 9.98 -0.96 25.65
CA ALA A 296 10.42 -0.72 27.03
C ALA A 296 11.96 -0.57 27.10
N ILE A 297 12.48 0.58 26.63
CA ILE A 297 13.92 0.85 26.47
C ILE A 297 14.74 0.58 27.74
N ASP A 298 14.22 0.96 28.91
CA ASP A 298 14.91 0.75 30.20
C ASP A 298 15.03 -0.75 30.53
N VAL A 299 13.96 -1.51 30.32
CA VAL A 299 13.95 -2.98 30.48
C VAL A 299 14.93 -3.63 29.50
N VAL A 300 14.94 -3.18 28.24
CA VAL A 300 15.88 -3.69 27.23
C VAL A 300 17.32 -3.47 27.67
N ASN A 301 17.67 -2.27 28.11
CA ASN A 301 19.02 -1.97 28.58
C ASN A 301 19.39 -2.77 29.83
N GLU A 302 18.44 -2.95 30.75
CA GLU A 302 18.65 -3.76 31.95
C GLU A 302 18.86 -5.24 31.59
N LEU A 303 17.99 -5.86 30.80
CA LEU A 303 18.14 -7.24 30.33
C LEU A 303 19.47 -7.43 29.60
N LEU A 304 19.83 -6.49 28.71
CA LEU A 304 21.13 -6.48 28.07
C LEU A 304 22.25 -6.43 29.13
N SER A 305 22.19 -5.61 30.17
CA SER A 305 23.24 -5.59 31.21
C SER A 305 23.52 -6.95 31.87
N TYR A 306 22.56 -7.88 31.88
CA TYR A 306 22.70 -9.25 32.40
C TYR A 306 23.31 -10.26 31.41
N GLY A 307 23.61 -9.85 30.17
CA GLY A 307 24.28 -10.72 29.19
C GLY A 307 23.36 -11.71 28.49
N VAL A 308 22.08 -11.39 28.34
CA VAL A 308 21.09 -12.18 27.58
C VAL A 308 21.54 -12.46 26.13
N GLU A 309 21.13 -13.60 25.59
CA GLU A 309 21.43 -14.01 24.22
C GLU A 309 20.71 -13.12 23.20
N VAL A 310 21.50 -12.44 22.35
CA VAL A 310 21.00 -11.43 21.40
C VAL A 310 20.54 -12.01 20.06
N ASN A 311 20.87 -13.28 19.76
CA ASN A 311 20.50 -13.97 18.53
C ASN A 311 19.36 -14.98 18.72
N CYS A 312 18.61 -14.90 19.81
CA CYS A 312 17.40 -15.68 19.98
C CYS A 312 16.42 -15.43 18.82
N VAL A 313 15.65 -16.45 18.46
CA VAL A 313 14.57 -16.36 17.48
C VAL A 313 13.27 -16.86 18.09
N GLU A 314 12.18 -16.15 17.83
CA GLU A 314 10.83 -16.66 18.06
C GLU A 314 10.39 -17.63 16.95
N HIS A 315 9.41 -18.48 17.23
CA HIS A 315 9.08 -19.65 16.42
C HIS A 315 8.17 -19.33 15.23
N GLU A 316 7.35 -18.28 15.26
CA GLU A 316 6.35 -17.95 14.23
C GLU A 316 6.97 -17.39 12.96
N ASN A 317 7.93 -16.47 13.06
CA ASN A 317 8.58 -15.84 11.91
C ASN A 317 10.12 -15.83 11.98
N ASN A 318 10.73 -16.56 12.92
CA ASN A 318 12.19 -16.51 13.16
C ASN A 318 12.70 -15.10 13.47
N THR A 319 11.86 -14.25 14.07
CA THR A 319 12.21 -12.86 14.39
C THR A 319 13.25 -12.80 15.50
N THR A 320 14.30 -12.01 15.29
CA THR A 320 15.35 -11.78 16.31
C THR A 320 15.13 -10.47 17.06
N PRO A 321 15.77 -10.25 18.22
CA PRO A 321 15.81 -8.95 18.88
C PRO A 321 16.26 -7.81 17.94
N LEU A 322 17.19 -8.09 17.03
CA LEU A 322 17.66 -7.10 16.06
C LEU A 322 16.58 -6.73 15.03
N HIS A 323 15.72 -7.66 14.62
CA HIS A 323 14.57 -7.35 13.76
C HIS A 323 13.59 -6.40 14.46
N LEU A 324 13.19 -6.70 15.70
CA LEU A 324 12.26 -5.87 16.48
C LEU A 324 12.84 -4.48 16.78
N ALA A 325 14.11 -4.42 17.22
CA ALA A 325 14.80 -3.15 17.46
C ALA A 325 14.93 -2.33 16.17
N THR A 326 15.16 -3.01 15.04
CA THR A 326 15.17 -2.38 13.73
C THR A 326 13.81 -1.82 13.43
N LEU A 327 12.73 -2.61 13.43
CA LEU A 327 11.33 -2.22 13.18
C LEU A 327 10.90 -1.00 14.01
N ASN A 328 11.33 -0.93 15.28
CA ASN A 328 11.02 0.18 16.19
C ASN A 328 11.96 1.39 16.03
N LYS A 329 12.87 1.38 15.04
CA LYS A 329 13.80 2.47 14.70
C LYS A 329 14.74 2.86 15.85
N GLN A 330 15.04 1.92 16.76
CA GLN A 330 15.76 2.19 18.01
C GLN A 330 17.28 2.18 17.84
N LEU A 331 17.85 3.25 17.23
CA LEU A 331 19.29 3.33 16.92
C LEU A 331 20.22 2.98 18.08
N GLY A 332 19.91 3.43 19.30
CA GLY A 332 20.71 3.16 20.50
C GLY A 332 20.77 1.67 20.85
N ILE A 333 19.61 1.00 20.81
CA ILE A 333 19.49 -0.43 21.11
C ILE A 333 20.14 -1.26 19.99
N ILE A 334 19.89 -0.92 18.72
CA ILE A 334 20.51 -1.58 17.55
C ILE A 334 22.04 -1.53 17.67
N ARG A 335 22.61 -0.37 18.03
CA ARG A 335 24.05 -0.23 18.24
C ARG A 335 24.56 -1.14 19.36
N THR A 336 23.81 -1.27 20.45
CA THR A 336 24.18 -2.17 21.56
C THR A 336 24.10 -3.63 21.17
N LEU A 337 23.03 -4.05 20.45
CA LEU A 337 22.86 -5.42 19.95
C LEU A 337 23.98 -5.80 18.97
N VAL A 338 24.28 -4.95 17.99
CA VAL A 338 25.37 -5.16 17.03
C VAL A 338 26.73 -5.29 17.73
N LYS A 339 27.04 -4.40 18.68
CA LYS A 339 28.27 -4.48 19.49
C LYS A 339 28.43 -5.79 20.27
N ARG A 340 27.32 -6.49 20.52
CA ARG A 340 27.28 -7.76 21.24
C ARG A 340 27.16 -8.98 20.33
N GLY A 341 27.40 -8.81 19.03
CA GLY A 341 27.42 -9.91 18.07
C GLY A 341 26.02 -10.33 17.59
N ALA A 342 25.05 -9.41 17.55
CA ALA A 342 23.79 -9.67 16.87
C ALA A 342 24.03 -9.89 15.37
N LYS A 343 23.50 -11.00 14.84
CA LYS A 343 23.63 -11.41 13.43
C LYS A 343 22.77 -10.51 12.55
N VAL A 344 23.42 -9.57 11.86
CA VAL A 344 22.76 -8.64 10.91
C VAL A 344 22.21 -9.35 9.67
N SER A 345 22.72 -10.54 9.36
CA SER A 345 22.28 -11.40 8.25
C SER A 345 21.19 -12.41 8.64
N ALA A 346 20.71 -12.42 9.88
CA ALA A 346 19.64 -13.33 10.30
C ALA A 346 18.38 -13.07 9.47
N GLN A 347 17.73 -14.14 8.99
CA GLN A 347 16.54 -14.08 8.16
C GLN A 347 15.30 -14.53 8.94
N GLN A 348 14.22 -13.75 8.80
CA GLN A 348 12.86 -14.19 9.11
C GLN A 348 12.41 -15.30 8.13
N ARG A 349 11.25 -15.92 8.35
CA ARG A 349 10.75 -17.01 7.48
C ARG A 349 10.49 -16.54 6.05
N ASP A 350 10.11 -15.29 5.88
CA ASP A 350 9.96 -14.62 4.59
C ASP A 350 11.29 -14.10 4.02
N GLY A 351 12.42 -14.45 4.63
CA GLY A 351 13.76 -14.09 4.19
C GLY A 351 14.19 -12.66 4.52
N LEU A 352 13.35 -11.84 5.17
CA LEU A 352 13.71 -10.49 5.58
C LEU A 352 14.85 -10.51 6.60
N THR A 353 15.84 -9.64 6.39
CA THR A 353 16.88 -9.36 7.38
C THR A 353 16.66 -7.96 7.98
N PRO A 354 17.29 -7.62 9.12
CA PRO A 354 17.24 -6.26 9.66
C PRO A 354 17.69 -5.20 8.63
N LEU A 355 18.74 -5.48 7.86
CA LEU A 355 19.18 -4.57 6.78
C LEU A 355 18.12 -4.36 5.68
N LEU A 356 17.42 -5.42 5.24
CA LEU A 356 16.37 -5.31 4.22
C LEU A 356 15.15 -4.53 4.74
N ILE A 357 14.78 -4.73 6.02
CA ILE A 357 13.76 -3.91 6.69
C ILE A 357 14.17 -2.44 6.68
N ALA A 358 15.39 -2.12 7.12
CA ALA A 358 15.87 -0.74 7.13
C ALA A 358 15.98 -0.12 5.72
N ALA A 359 16.33 -0.92 4.71
CA ALA A 359 16.37 -0.49 3.32
C ALA A 359 14.99 -0.07 2.80
N SER A 360 13.93 -0.83 3.12
CA SER A 360 12.57 -0.50 2.67
C SER A 360 12.10 0.90 3.11
N TRP A 361 12.54 1.37 4.28
CA TRP A 361 12.17 2.69 4.82
C TRP A 361 12.86 3.86 4.15
N LYS A 362 14.16 3.70 3.84
CA LYS A 362 14.95 4.74 3.16
C LYS A 362 14.30 5.11 1.83
N TYR A 363 13.77 4.13 1.12
CA TYR A 363 13.19 4.32 -0.20
C TYR A 363 11.76 4.80 -0.18
N GLU A 364 10.95 4.40 0.81
CA GLU A 364 9.64 5.00 0.98
C GLU A 364 9.73 6.52 1.23
N ARG A 365 10.79 6.95 1.94
CA ARG A 365 11.12 8.37 2.13
C ARG A 365 11.50 9.07 0.84
N GLU A 366 12.50 8.52 0.13
CA GLU A 366 13.09 9.14 -1.07
C GLU A 366 12.07 9.18 -2.21
N ARG A 367 11.25 8.12 -2.37
CA ARG A 367 10.14 8.05 -3.33
C ARG A 367 9.09 9.14 -3.06
N LYS A 368 8.68 9.35 -1.81
CA LYS A 368 7.71 10.42 -1.47
C LYS A 368 8.26 11.84 -1.69
N THR A 369 9.57 12.05 -1.55
CA THR A 369 10.22 13.35 -1.82
C THR A 369 10.57 13.61 -3.29
N MET A 370 10.84 12.56 -4.09
CA MET A 370 11.18 12.71 -5.51
C MET A 370 9.98 12.58 -6.45
N HIS A 371 8.95 11.81 -6.08
CA HIS A 371 7.77 11.54 -6.91
C HIS A 371 6.50 12.18 -6.35
N SER A 372 6.45 13.53 -6.33
CA SER A 372 5.17 14.27 -6.26
C SER A 372 4.44 14.32 -7.60
N THR A 373 4.86 13.51 -8.59
CA THR A 373 4.18 13.33 -9.86
C THR A 373 4.37 11.89 -10.37
N LEU A 374 3.26 11.16 -10.47
CA LEU A 374 2.99 9.86 -11.14
C LEU A 374 2.58 8.68 -10.23
N LEU A 375 1.26 8.46 -10.28
CA LEU A 375 0.46 7.26 -9.99
C LEU A 375 0.26 6.89 -8.50
N ASP A 376 -0.94 7.23 -8.02
CA ASP A 376 -1.61 6.65 -6.87
C ASP A 376 -1.81 5.14 -7.08
N LEU A 377 -1.20 4.33 -6.21
CA LEU A 377 -1.67 2.97 -5.93
C LEU A 377 -1.63 2.75 -4.40
N PRO A 378 -2.75 2.33 -3.79
CA PRO A 378 -2.82 2.04 -2.37
C PRO A 378 -2.30 0.62 -2.13
N PHE A 379 -1.34 0.42 -1.22
CA PHE A 379 -1.08 -0.92 -0.72
C PHE A 379 -0.84 -0.99 0.80
N MET A 380 -1.65 -1.88 1.37
CA MET A 380 -1.73 -2.34 2.74
C MET A 380 -0.54 -3.24 3.08
N PHE A 381 0.04 -3.04 4.27
CA PHE A 381 0.61 -4.13 5.05
C PHE A 381 -0.19 -4.29 6.34
N MET A 382 -0.46 -5.55 6.69
CA MET A 382 -1.09 -5.92 7.95
C MET A 382 -0.13 -5.72 9.13
N HIS A 383 -0.19 -4.54 9.71
CA HIS A 383 -0.44 -4.23 11.11
C HIS A 383 -0.76 -2.73 11.12
N ASP A 384 -1.89 -2.33 11.71
CA ASP A 384 -2.58 -1.04 11.56
C ASP A 384 -1.80 0.23 11.94
N GLU A 385 -0.69 0.55 11.28
CA GLU A 385 -0.16 1.92 11.21
C GLU A 385 0.38 2.21 9.80
N VAL A 386 -0.47 2.83 8.98
CA VAL A 386 -0.04 3.61 7.83
C VAL A 386 1.03 4.61 8.31
N MET A 387 2.26 4.51 7.81
CA MET A 387 3.36 5.44 8.13
C MET A 387 2.93 6.88 7.82
N ASN A 388 2.56 7.63 8.85
CA ASN A 388 2.32 9.07 8.76
C ASN A 388 3.61 9.83 8.44
N GLU A 389 3.52 10.90 7.64
CA GLU A 389 4.63 11.78 7.18
C GLU A 389 5.58 12.25 8.30
N SER A 390 5.11 12.28 9.55
CA SER A 390 5.87 12.76 10.71
C SER A 390 6.91 11.77 11.26
N GLN A 391 6.92 10.50 10.84
CA GLN A 391 7.75 9.45 11.46
C GLN A 391 9.02 9.06 10.69
N VAL A 392 9.29 9.65 9.52
CA VAL A 392 10.52 9.36 8.76
C VAL A 392 11.61 10.38 9.08
N THR A 393 12.27 10.15 10.22
CA THR A 393 13.30 11.04 10.77
C THR A 393 14.70 10.70 10.23
N PRO A 394 15.71 11.59 10.36
CA PRO A 394 17.12 11.29 10.07
C PRO A 394 17.64 10.00 10.73
N GLN A 395 17.01 9.55 11.82
CA GLN A 395 17.35 8.33 12.54
C GLN A 395 17.20 7.07 11.67
N THR A 396 16.22 7.02 10.76
CA THR A 396 16.05 5.89 9.83
C THR A 396 17.25 5.71 8.90
N SER A 397 17.83 6.81 8.40
CA SER A 397 19.05 6.79 7.61
C SER A 397 20.26 6.29 8.41
N TYR A 398 20.39 6.71 9.68
CA TYR A 398 21.48 6.23 10.54
C TYR A 398 21.37 4.75 10.90
N VAL A 399 20.15 4.21 11.05
CA VAL A 399 19.93 2.78 11.28
C VAL A 399 20.37 1.97 10.07
N PHE A 400 19.98 2.39 8.87
CA PHE A 400 20.40 1.76 7.63
C PHE A 400 21.93 1.74 7.49
N GLU A 401 22.60 2.89 7.66
CA GLU A 401 24.07 2.97 7.56
C GLU A 401 24.78 2.13 8.64
N LEU A 402 24.24 2.09 9.86
CA LEU A 402 24.78 1.26 10.93
C LEU A 402 24.70 -0.22 10.58
N LEU A 403 23.54 -0.70 10.13
CA LEU A 403 23.37 -2.11 9.76
C LEU A 403 24.20 -2.45 8.52
N LEU A 404 24.27 -1.56 7.53
CA LEU A 404 25.08 -1.75 6.33
C LEU A 404 26.58 -1.86 6.67
N SER A 405 27.08 -1.02 7.57
CA SER A 405 28.49 -1.09 8.03
C SER A 405 28.79 -2.31 8.91
N ALA A 406 27.79 -2.81 9.64
CA ALA A 406 27.92 -3.98 10.50
C ALA A 406 27.67 -5.32 9.79
N THR A 407 27.21 -5.27 8.53
CA THR A 407 27.00 -6.48 7.74
C THR A 407 28.34 -6.98 7.22
N ASP A 408 28.70 -8.22 7.57
CA ASP A 408 29.76 -8.94 6.86
C ASP A 408 29.21 -9.32 5.48
N LEU A 409 29.43 -8.42 4.52
CA LEU A 409 28.85 -8.43 3.16
C LEU A 409 29.24 -9.66 2.31
N PHE A 410 29.82 -10.73 2.85
CA PHE A 410 30.44 -11.77 2.04
C PHE A 410 29.90 -13.19 2.25
N ASP A 411 29.07 -13.46 3.27
CA ASP A 411 28.90 -14.85 3.72
C ASP A 411 27.65 -15.59 3.19
N ALA A 412 26.67 -14.93 2.54
CA ALA A 412 25.48 -15.68 2.06
C ALA A 412 24.61 -15.05 0.95
N ASN A 413 24.65 -13.73 0.72
CA ASN A 413 23.61 -13.01 -0.02
C ASN A 413 22.18 -13.36 0.40
N PRO A 414 21.77 -13.01 1.63
CA PRO A 414 20.39 -13.18 2.05
C PRO A 414 19.43 -12.52 1.05
N VAL A 415 18.40 -13.27 0.68
CA VAL A 415 17.34 -12.85 -0.24
C VAL A 415 16.00 -13.02 0.46
N ASP A 416 15.14 -12.00 0.39
CA ASP A 416 13.76 -12.12 0.87
C ASP A 416 12.90 -12.96 -0.08
N SER A 417 11.69 -13.30 0.36
CA SER A 417 10.68 -14.05 -0.40
C SER A 417 10.26 -13.37 -1.71
N ARG A 418 10.61 -12.10 -1.89
CA ARG A 418 10.35 -11.29 -3.09
C ARG A 418 11.62 -11.10 -3.93
N GLY A 419 12.73 -11.78 -3.66
CA GLY A 419 13.93 -11.67 -4.47
C GLY A 419 14.81 -10.44 -4.17
N LEU A 420 14.46 -9.60 -3.17
CA LEU A 420 15.32 -8.49 -2.76
C LEU A 420 16.49 -9.03 -1.94
N SER A 421 17.71 -8.71 -2.36
CA SER A 421 18.92 -9.30 -1.81
C SER A 421 19.85 -8.24 -1.23
N HIS A 422 20.79 -8.66 -0.38
CA HIS A 422 21.85 -7.77 0.08
C HIS A 422 22.67 -7.21 -1.09
N PHE A 423 22.90 -8.00 -2.14
CA PHE A 423 23.58 -7.53 -3.34
C PHE A 423 22.85 -6.37 -4.04
N HIS A 424 21.51 -6.44 -4.12
CA HIS A 424 20.68 -5.33 -4.63
C HIS A 424 20.92 -4.04 -3.82
N ILE A 425 20.92 -4.13 -2.48
CA ILE A 425 21.19 -3.00 -1.58
C ILE A 425 22.61 -2.45 -1.74
N VAL A 426 23.59 -3.33 -1.93
CA VAL A 426 25.00 -2.95 -2.13
C VAL A 426 25.17 -2.17 -3.44
N CYS A 427 24.59 -2.64 -4.56
CA CYS A 427 24.68 -1.96 -5.86
C CYS A 427 24.02 -0.58 -5.86
N MET A 428 22.95 -0.47 -5.11
CA MET A 428 22.19 0.75 -4.90
C MET A 428 22.99 1.78 -4.06
N CYS A 429 23.58 1.38 -2.93
CA CYS A 429 24.14 2.31 -1.94
C CYS A 429 25.67 2.46 -1.96
N LEU A 430 26.41 1.37 -2.13
CA LEU A 430 27.86 1.33 -1.91
C LEU A 430 28.67 1.61 -3.18
N GLY A 431 29.98 1.76 -3.02
CA GLY A 431 30.92 1.97 -4.12
C GLY A 431 31.39 0.67 -4.78
N LYS A 432 32.05 0.80 -5.94
CA LYS A 432 32.51 -0.31 -6.78
C LYS A 432 33.32 -1.37 -6.05
N ASP A 433 34.18 -0.99 -5.10
CA ASP A 433 35.08 -1.93 -4.42
C ASP A 433 34.30 -2.95 -3.58
N LYS A 434 33.17 -2.53 -3.00
CA LYS A 434 32.28 -3.41 -2.23
C LYS A 434 31.51 -4.35 -3.14
N VAL A 435 31.01 -3.84 -4.27
CA VAL A 435 30.33 -4.64 -5.30
C VAL A 435 31.27 -5.70 -5.88
N LEU A 436 32.50 -5.31 -6.24
CA LEU A 436 33.55 -6.23 -6.73
C LEU A 436 33.88 -7.29 -5.69
N GLY A 437 34.09 -6.90 -4.43
CA GLY A 437 34.33 -7.87 -3.36
C GLY A 437 33.19 -8.88 -3.20
N TYR A 438 31.94 -8.45 -3.42
CA TYR A 438 30.75 -9.30 -3.37
C TYR A 438 30.76 -10.32 -4.53
N LEU A 439 30.96 -9.84 -5.75
CA LEU A 439 31.00 -10.65 -6.97
C LEU A 439 32.15 -11.66 -6.97
N GLN A 440 33.31 -11.28 -6.44
CA GLN A 440 34.49 -12.15 -6.37
C GLN A 440 34.33 -13.29 -5.36
N LYS A 441 33.57 -13.07 -4.27
CA LYS A 441 33.41 -14.05 -3.19
C LYS A 441 32.15 -14.90 -3.31
N ASN A 442 31.15 -14.46 -4.07
CA ASN A 442 29.86 -15.13 -4.15
C ASN A 442 29.51 -15.53 -5.59
N ALA A 443 29.81 -16.79 -5.93
CA ALA A 443 29.56 -17.34 -7.27
C ALA A 443 28.08 -17.29 -7.65
N ARG A 444 27.15 -17.51 -6.70
CA ARG A 444 25.72 -17.47 -6.97
C ARG A 444 25.24 -16.10 -7.44
N VAL A 445 25.82 -15.03 -6.87
CA VAL A 445 25.48 -13.65 -7.27
C VAL A 445 26.00 -13.36 -8.67
N LYS A 446 27.18 -13.89 -9.01
CA LYS A 446 27.74 -13.78 -10.35
C LYS A 446 26.86 -14.50 -11.37
N ASP A 447 26.37 -15.70 -11.05
CA ASP A 447 25.48 -16.47 -11.92
C ASP A 447 24.09 -15.82 -12.02
N GLY A 448 23.60 -15.23 -10.92
CA GLY A 448 22.32 -14.52 -10.81
C GLY A 448 22.42 -12.99 -10.93
N ILE A 449 23.38 -12.47 -11.70
CA ILE A 449 23.61 -11.00 -11.83
C ILE A 449 22.35 -10.24 -12.32
N ASN A 450 21.48 -10.95 -13.04
CA ASN A 450 20.24 -10.47 -13.63
C ASN A 450 18.98 -10.91 -12.87
N ASP A 451 19.14 -11.47 -11.66
CA ASP A 451 18.01 -11.83 -10.81
C ASP A 451 17.16 -10.58 -10.55
N LYS A 452 15.84 -10.76 -10.68
CA LYS A 452 14.86 -9.69 -10.49
C LYS A 452 14.22 -9.81 -9.11
N VAL A 453 13.96 -8.65 -8.52
CA VAL A 453 12.95 -8.53 -7.48
C VAL A 453 11.58 -8.89 -8.09
N SER A 454 10.75 -9.62 -7.35
CA SER A 454 9.40 -10.02 -7.74
C SER A 454 8.58 -8.83 -8.25
N GLU A 455 7.75 -9.08 -9.27
CA GLU A 455 6.84 -8.08 -9.85
C GLU A 455 5.77 -7.64 -8.86
N ASP A 456 5.47 -8.44 -7.84
CA ASP A 456 4.54 -8.10 -6.75
C ASP A 456 5.18 -7.19 -5.67
N SER A 457 6.45 -6.81 -5.84
CA SER A 457 7.13 -5.94 -4.88
C SER A 457 6.51 -4.54 -4.86
N PRO A 458 6.10 -4.00 -3.69
CA PRO A 458 5.45 -2.70 -3.61
C PRO A 458 6.43 -1.53 -3.87
N VAL A 459 7.74 -1.77 -3.71
CA VAL A 459 8.77 -0.74 -3.82
C VAL A 459 9.48 -0.81 -5.18
N TRP A 460 9.99 -1.98 -5.57
CA TRP A 460 10.83 -2.17 -6.75
C TRP A 460 10.43 -3.39 -7.59
N PRO A 461 9.24 -3.37 -8.21
CA PRO A 461 8.73 -4.52 -8.93
C PRO A 461 9.55 -4.78 -10.20
N GLY A 462 10.17 -5.96 -10.30
CA GLY A 462 10.96 -6.38 -11.46
C GLY A 462 12.37 -5.78 -11.57
N TYR A 463 12.87 -5.06 -10.56
CA TYR A 463 14.19 -4.43 -10.63
C TYR A 463 15.33 -5.46 -10.57
N THR A 464 16.37 -5.26 -11.37
CA THR A 464 17.66 -5.96 -11.26
C THR A 464 18.71 -5.08 -10.56
N ALA A 465 19.86 -5.63 -10.19
CA ALA A 465 21.00 -4.87 -9.66
C ALA A 465 21.43 -3.70 -10.55
N LEU A 466 21.33 -3.85 -11.88
CA LEU A 466 21.64 -2.79 -12.84
C LEU A 466 20.62 -1.65 -12.79
N HIS A 467 19.32 -1.95 -12.65
CA HIS A 467 18.30 -0.91 -12.45
C HIS A 467 18.61 -0.08 -11.20
N PHE A 468 18.92 -0.74 -10.08
CA PHE A 468 19.29 -0.09 -8.84
C PHE A 468 20.51 0.83 -8.98
N ALA A 469 21.58 0.36 -9.63
CA ALA A 469 22.79 1.14 -9.83
C ALA A 469 22.55 2.38 -10.72
N VAL A 470 21.76 2.22 -11.79
CA VAL A 470 21.46 3.31 -12.73
C VAL A 470 20.56 4.36 -12.09
N GLU A 471 19.46 3.96 -11.44
CA GLU A 471 18.51 4.89 -10.78
C GLU A 471 19.22 5.76 -9.72
N ASN A 472 20.23 5.21 -9.05
CA ASN A 472 21.04 5.92 -8.05
C ASN A 472 22.28 6.63 -8.64
N GLY A 473 22.44 6.64 -9.97
CA GLY A 473 23.53 7.32 -10.66
C GLY A 473 24.92 6.79 -10.28
N LYS A 474 25.07 5.48 -10.04
CA LYS A 474 26.32 4.86 -9.60
C LYS A 474 27.16 4.40 -10.80
N LEU A 475 27.74 5.34 -11.56
CA LEU A 475 28.50 5.05 -12.79
C LEU A 475 29.55 3.93 -12.63
N ASP A 476 30.37 4.00 -11.59
CA ASP A 476 31.41 2.98 -11.35
C ASP A 476 30.83 1.59 -11.07
N VAL A 477 29.66 1.51 -10.42
CA VAL A 477 28.96 0.25 -10.17
C VAL A 477 28.34 -0.27 -11.46
N VAL A 478 27.74 0.62 -12.27
CA VAL A 478 27.21 0.27 -13.59
C VAL A 478 28.29 -0.39 -14.44
N LYS A 479 29.49 0.20 -14.56
CA LYS A 479 30.62 -0.39 -15.31
C LYS A 479 30.95 -1.80 -14.83
N VAL A 480 31.07 -2.00 -13.51
CA VAL A 480 31.35 -3.32 -12.92
C VAL A 480 30.23 -4.32 -13.25
N LEU A 481 28.96 -3.93 -13.16
CA LEU A 481 27.85 -4.83 -13.48
C LEU A 481 27.87 -5.25 -14.96
N LEU A 482 28.18 -4.32 -15.87
CA LEU A 482 28.28 -4.59 -17.31
C LEU A 482 29.47 -5.51 -17.64
N GLU A 483 30.63 -5.33 -16.98
CA GLU A 483 31.77 -6.26 -17.08
C GLU A 483 31.38 -7.71 -16.71
N TYR A 484 30.41 -7.86 -15.81
CA TYR A 484 29.86 -9.15 -15.36
C TYR A 484 28.59 -9.58 -16.12
N LYS A 485 28.34 -8.99 -17.31
CA LYS A 485 27.23 -9.33 -18.22
C LYS A 485 25.83 -9.07 -17.63
N ALA A 486 25.70 -7.98 -16.87
CA ALA A 486 24.37 -7.47 -16.52
C ALA A 486 23.60 -7.05 -17.79
N ASP A 487 22.36 -7.49 -17.89
CA ASP A 487 21.52 -7.32 -19.07
C ASP A 487 20.93 -5.90 -19.12
N VAL A 488 21.39 -5.12 -20.11
CA VAL A 488 20.89 -3.76 -20.39
C VAL A 488 19.47 -3.75 -20.97
N ARG A 489 18.97 -4.91 -21.43
CA ARG A 489 17.64 -5.12 -22.01
C ARG A 489 16.61 -5.60 -20.99
N ALA A 490 17.03 -5.91 -19.77
CA ALA A 490 16.13 -6.36 -18.72
C ALA A 490 15.08 -5.29 -18.41
N VAL A 491 13.80 -5.66 -18.43
CA VAL A 491 12.70 -4.76 -18.06
C VAL A 491 12.22 -5.01 -16.63
N ASN A 492 11.89 -3.93 -15.93
CA ASN A 492 11.13 -4.01 -14.68
C ASN A 492 9.62 -4.18 -14.96
N ALA A 493 8.80 -4.28 -13.91
CA ALA A 493 7.35 -4.50 -14.07
C ALA A 493 6.60 -3.34 -14.76
N LYS A 494 7.24 -2.16 -14.89
CA LYS A 494 6.71 -1.02 -15.66
C LYS A 494 7.15 -1.04 -17.13
N GLY A 495 7.88 -2.07 -17.57
CA GLY A 495 8.46 -2.15 -18.91
C GLY A 495 9.69 -1.24 -19.11
N MET A 496 10.26 -0.68 -18.05
CA MET A 496 11.44 0.19 -18.16
C MET A 496 12.72 -0.63 -18.06
N THR A 497 13.66 -0.38 -18.96
CA THR A 497 15.04 -0.91 -18.88
C THR A 497 15.98 0.03 -18.12
N PRO A 498 17.20 -0.39 -17.78
CA PRO A 498 18.22 0.51 -17.26
C PRO A 498 18.47 1.73 -18.14
N ILE A 499 18.36 1.60 -19.47
CA ILE A 499 18.54 2.74 -20.40
C ILE A 499 17.41 3.77 -20.22
N HIS A 500 16.17 3.32 -20.05
CA HIS A 500 15.04 4.20 -19.74
C HIS A 500 15.23 4.95 -18.43
N LEU A 501 15.73 4.26 -17.38
CA LEU A 501 16.03 4.89 -16.09
C LEU A 501 17.18 5.90 -16.19
N ALA A 502 18.20 5.61 -16.98
CA ALA A 502 19.33 6.51 -17.20
C ALA A 502 18.86 7.83 -17.86
N ASP A 503 17.93 7.77 -18.82
CA ASP A 503 17.38 8.96 -19.47
C ASP A 503 16.62 9.88 -18.50
N GLN A 504 16.07 9.33 -17.41
CA GLN A 504 15.32 10.06 -16.39
C GLN A 504 16.21 10.70 -15.30
N LEU A 505 17.53 10.49 -15.32
CA LEU A 505 18.45 11.07 -14.35
C LEU A 505 18.51 12.60 -14.47
N ILE A 506 18.46 13.28 -13.31
CA ILE A 506 18.47 14.76 -13.22
C ILE A 506 19.85 15.34 -13.55
N ASP A 507 20.93 14.66 -13.15
CA ASP A 507 22.30 15.09 -13.43
C ASP A 507 22.66 14.77 -14.88
N ASN A 508 22.53 15.77 -15.76
CA ASN A 508 22.79 15.64 -17.20
C ASN A 508 24.18 15.10 -17.53
N GLN A 509 25.22 15.45 -16.76
CA GLN A 509 26.57 14.98 -17.06
C GLN A 509 26.69 13.48 -16.75
N ARG A 510 26.18 13.08 -15.58
CA ARG A 510 26.19 11.69 -15.14
C ARG A 510 25.27 10.80 -15.98
N LYS A 511 24.11 11.34 -16.37
CA LYS A 511 23.18 10.74 -17.33
C LYS A 511 23.91 10.31 -18.60
N GLU A 512 24.62 11.24 -19.24
CA GLU A 512 25.31 10.95 -20.51
C GLU A 512 26.40 9.89 -20.34
N TYR A 513 27.20 9.92 -19.27
CA TYR A 513 28.21 8.88 -19.04
C TYR A 513 27.60 7.49 -18.79
N ILE A 514 26.48 7.41 -18.07
CA ILE A 514 25.80 6.13 -17.84
C ILE A 514 25.16 5.63 -19.14
N LEU A 515 24.52 6.52 -19.90
CA LEU A 515 23.95 6.18 -21.20
C LEU A 515 25.01 5.69 -22.17
N GLU A 516 26.17 6.34 -22.23
CA GLU A 516 27.31 5.93 -23.06
C GLU A 516 27.72 4.47 -22.77
N GLU A 517 27.95 4.11 -21.51
CA GLU A 517 28.32 2.74 -21.13
C GLU A 517 27.23 1.70 -21.46
N LEU A 518 25.97 2.04 -21.20
CA LEU A 518 24.84 1.15 -21.48
C LEU A 518 24.64 0.94 -22.99
N LEU A 519 24.71 2.03 -23.77
CA LEU A 519 24.54 1.99 -25.22
C LEU A 519 25.72 1.33 -25.92
N ASP A 520 26.95 1.54 -25.46
CA ASP A 520 28.13 0.84 -25.99
C ASP A 520 28.08 -0.66 -25.74
N THR A 521 27.55 -1.07 -24.58
CA THR A 521 27.31 -2.50 -24.29
C THR A 521 26.22 -3.05 -25.20
N LEU A 522 25.11 -2.33 -25.35
CA LEU A 522 24.02 -2.74 -26.27
C LEU A 522 24.51 -2.82 -27.73
N TYR A 523 25.33 -1.87 -28.18
CA TYR A 523 25.93 -1.86 -29.52
C TYR A 523 26.75 -3.13 -29.74
N LYS A 524 27.65 -3.47 -28.81
CA LYS A 524 28.46 -4.70 -28.87
C LYS A 524 27.58 -5.95 -28.88
N ASP A 525 26.57 -6.02 -28.02
CA ASP A 525 25.64 -7.16 -27.96
C ASP A 525 24.88 -7.38 -29.28
N ILE A 526 24.50 -6.31 -29.97
CA ILE A 526 23.83 -6.39 -31.28
C ILE A 526 24.84 -6.79 -32.37
N ALA A 527 26.05 -6.20 -32.37
CA ALA A 527 27.10 -6.46 -33.35
C ALA A 527 27.64 -7.90 -33.28
N ASP A 528 27.78 -8.45 -32.06
CA ASP A 528 28.26 -9.82 -31.82
C ASP A 528 27.17 -10.89 -32.07
N CYS A 529 25.93 -10.48 -32.38
CA CYS A 529 24.81 -11.40 -32.51
C CYS A 529 24.85 -12.16 -33.84
N GLU A 530 25.21 -13.44 -33.79
CA GLU A 530 25.24 -14.35 -34.97
C GLU A 530 23.87 -14.50 -35.67
N PHE A 531 22.75 -14.18 -34.98
CA PHE A 531 21.39 -14.35 -35.48
C PHE A 531 20.58 -13.04 -35.33
N PRO A 532 20.43 -12.23 -36.39
CA PRO A 532 19.79 -10.91 -36.35
C PRO A 532 18.37 -10.91 -35.75
N ASN A 533 17.61 -12.00 -35.94
CA ASN A 533 16.26 -12.16 -35.41
C ASN A 533 16.17 -12.12 -33.88
N LYS A 534 17.28 -12.28 -33.14
CA LYS A 534 17.30 -12.16 -31.67
C LYS A 534 17.20 -10.72 -31.18
N ASN A 535 17.50 -9.74 -32.03
CA ASN A 535 17.51 -8.32 -31.64
C ASN A 535 16.13 -7.66 -31.68
N ARG A 536 15.08 -8.42 -32.07
CA ARG A 536 13.69 -7.95 -32.20
C ARG A 536 13.55 -6.71 -33.08
N GLY A 537 14.15 -6.75 -34.27
CA GLY A 537 14.15 -5.63 -35.21
C GLY A 537 15.10 -4.46 -34.87
N MET A 538 15.77 -4.47 -33.70
CA MET A 538 16.74 -3.43 -33.35
C MET A 538 18.06 -3.60 -34.13
N THR A 539 18.48 -2.54 -34.82
CA THR A 539 19.69 -2.48 -35.66
C THR A 539 20.81 -1.66 -35.02
N MET A 540 21.99 -1.62 -35.65
CA MET A 540 23.10 -0.79 -35.15
C MET A 540 22.76 0.70 -35.26
N LEU A 541 22.10 1.12 -36.35
CA LEU A 541 21.64 2.49 -36.57
C LEU A 541 20.70 2.96 -35.46
N HIS A 542 19.82 2.09 -34.95
CA HIS A 542 18.98 2.41 -33.80
C HIS A 542 19.82 2.83 -32.58
N VAL A 543 20.88 2.08 -32.27
CA VAL A 543 21.77 2.39 -31.14
C VAL A 543 22.61 3.63 -31.41
N THR A 544 23.14 3.77 -32.62
CA THR A 544 23.88 4.97 -33.05
C THR A 544 23.02 6.23 -32.89
N CYS A 545 21.72 6.16 -33.18
CA CYS A 545 20.77 7.26 -33.00
C CYS A 545 20.50 7.64 -31.54
N MET A 546 20.81 6.76 -30.58
CA MET A 546 20.71 7.06 -29.15
C MET A 546 22.00 7.71 -28.59
N GLN A 547 23.15 7.44 -29.22
CA GLN A 547 24.45 7.93 -28.78
C GLN A 547 24.63 9.45 -29.00
N LYS A 548 25.41 10.09 -28.13
CA LYS A 548 25.62 11.54 -28.14
C LYS A 548 26.39 12.04 -29.36
N ASP A 549 27.43 11.31 -29.73
CA ASP A 549 28.30 11.59 -30.88
C ASP A 549 28.08 10.58 -32.02
N GLY A 550 26.89 9.94 -32.05
CA GLY A 550 26.50 9.07 -33.14
C GLY A 550 26.60 9.81 -34.47
N LYS A 551 27.27 9.18 -35.43
CA LYS A 551 27.37 9.67 -36.80
C LYS A 551 26.58 8.73 -37.68
N VAL A 552 25.84 9.31 -38.61
CA VAL A 552 25.16 8.60 -39.67
C VAL A 552 25.81 9.15 -40.94
N ASP A 553 26.85 8.48 -41.40
CA ASP A 553 27.56 8.85 -42.63
C ASP A 553 26.94 8.09 -43.83
N ASP A 554 27.04 8.64 -45.05
CA ASP A 554 26.46 8.01 -46.25
C ASP A 554 26.98 6.57 -46.48
N GLU A 555 28.23 6.28 -46.07
CA GLU A 555 28.83 4.94 -46.15
C GLU A 555 28.17 3.92 -45.18
N ASP A 556 27.65 4.37 -44.03
CA ASP A 556 26.96 3.50 -43.06
C ASP A 556 25.56 3.07 -43.56
N LEU A 557 24.99 3.82 -44.51
CA LEU A 557 23.69 3.55 -45.14
C LEU A 557 23.79 2.70 -46.41
N ASP A 558 24.96 2.70 -47.06
CA ASP A 558 25.25 1.83 -48.21
C ASP A 558 25.36 0.34 -47.80
N ASP A 559 25.70 0.07 -46.53
CA ASP A 559 25.78 -1.27 -45.95
C ASP A 559 24.47 -1.67 -45.22
N MET A 560 23.45 -2.08 -45.98
CA MET A 560 22.32 -2.92 -45.54
C MET A 560 21.37 -2.45 -44.40
N GLU A 561 21.51 -1.25 -43.83
CA GLU A 561 20.57 -0.79 -42.79
C GLU A 561 19.44 0.09 -43.35
N ASN A 562 18.21 -0.44 -43.30
CA ASN A 562 17.00 0.30 -43.65
C ASN A 562 16.80 1.47 -42.65
N ILE A 563 16.82 2.71 -43.15
CA ILE A 563 16.60 3.92 -42.34
C ILE A 563 15.22 3.96 -41.67
N GLU A 564 14.25 3.23 -42.23
CA GLU A 564 12.91 3.02 -41.69
C GLU A 564 12.74 1.64 -41.03
N ALA A 565 13.84 0.99 -40.64
CA ALA A 565 13.75 -0.23 -39.84
C ALA A 565 12.98 0.07 -38.55
N THR A 566 11.96 -0.73 -38.26
CA THR A 566 11.19 -0.63 -37.03
C THR A 566 11.61 -1.73 -36.07
N ILE A 567 11.76 -1.39 -34.81
CA ILE A 567 11.82 -2.39 -33.72
C ILE A 567 10.49 -3.15 -33.69
N ASP A 568 10.54 -4.45 -33.43
CA ASP A 568 9.33 -5.30 -33.39
C ASP A 568 8.31 -4.77 -32.35
N ASP A 569 7.02 -4.84 -32.69
CA ASP A 569 5.93 -4.35 -31.83
C ASP A 569 5.85 -5.07 -30.48
N ASP A 570 6.40 -6.28 -30.36
CA ASP A 570 6.47 -7.06 -29.13
C ASP A 570 7.77 -6.84 -28.33
N SER A 571 8.65 -5.94 -28.81
CA SER A 571 9.92 -5.63 -28.16
C SER A 571 9.69 -5.00 -26.77
N PRO A 572 10.47 -5.38 -25.75
CA PRO A 572 10.41 -4.73 -24.44
C PRO A 572 11.01 -3.32 -24.46
N ILE A 573 11.68 -2.94 -25.56
CA ILE A 573 12.48 -1.73 -25.68
C ILE A 573 11.98 -0.96 -26.89
N TRP A 574 11.26 0.15 -26.64
CA TRP A 574 10.72 1.06 -27.67
C TRP A 574 10.05 0.34 -28.86
N PRO A 575 8.95 -0.40 -28.63
CA PRO A 575 8.28 -1.17 -29.68
C PRO A 575 7.80 -0.26 -30.83
N GLY A 576 8.02 -0.71 -32.07
CA GLY A 576 7.65 -0.01 -33.29
C GLY A 576 8.46 1.27 -33.59
N CYS A 577 9.43 1.65 -32.76
CA CYS A 577 10.22 2.85 -33.00
C CYS A 577 11.21 2.66 -34.16
N THR A 578 11.33 3.69 -34.99
CA THR A 578 12.38 3.82 -36.02
C THR A 578 13.62 4.54 -35.45
N PRO A 579 14.77 4.57 -36.15
CA PRO A 579 15.93 5.35 -35.75
C PRO A 579 15.60 6.84 -35.50
N LEU A 580 14.69 7.43 -36.29
CA LEU A 580 14.25 8.82 -36.11
C LEU A 580 13.44 9.01 -34.81
N HIS A 581 12.63 8.02 -34.41
CA HIS A 581 11.96 8.06 -33.10
C HIS A 581 12.97 8.08 -31.97
N LEU A 582 13.96 7.17 -31.98
CA LEU A 582 14.99 7.10 -30.94
C LEU A 582 15.84 8.38 -30.90
N ALA A 583 16.25 8.89 -32.06
CA ALA A 583 16.98 10.17 -32.13
C ALA A 583 16.17 11.32 -31.51
N ALA A 584 14.84 11.34 -31.69
CA ALA A 584 13.95 12.31 -31.06
C ALA A 584 13.80 12.11 -29.53
N ILE A 585 13.70 10.85 -29.05
CA ILE A 585 13.66 10.52 -27.60
C ILE A 585 14.93 11.05 -26.90
N PHE A 586 16.09 10.74 -27.46
CA PHE A 586 17.41 11.12 -26.90
C PHE A 586 17.86 12.53 -27.30
N ARG A 587 17.05 13.27 -28.06
CA ARG A 587 17.29 14.67 -28.48
C ARG A 587 18.62 14.83 -29.22
N ARG A 588 18.96 13.88 -30.08
CA ARG A 588 20.21 13.86 -30.86
C ARG A 588 20.06 14.72 -32.12
N HIS A 589 19.99 16.04 -31.95
CA HIS A 589 19.58 16.95 -33.03
C HIS A 589 20.45 16.86 -34.30
N LYS A 590 21.76 16.56 -34.19
CA LYS A 590 22.65 16.37 -35.35
C LYS A 590 22.35 15.08 -36.11
N VAL A 591 22.03 14.01 -35.39
CA VAL A 591 21.62 12.74 -35.98
C VAL A 591 20.29 12.90 -36.69
N ILE A 592 19.35 13.63 -36.09
CA ILE A 592 18.06 13.97 -36.71
C ILE A 592 18.26 14.71 -38.05
N ASP A 593 19.19 15.68 -38.11
CA ASP A 593 19.49 16.36 -39.38
C ASP A 593 20.02 15.36 -40.43
N SER A 594 20.88 14.43 -40.02
CA SER A 594 21.48 13.43 -40.92
C SER A 594 20.43 12.45 -41.44
N LEU A 595 19.56 11.93 -40.57
CA LEU A 595 18.46 11.04 -40.96
C LEU A 595 17.47 11.73 -41.91
N LEU A 596 17.10 12.98 -41.64
CA LEU A 596 16.18 13.73 -42.50
C LEU A 596 16.82 14.13 -43.84
N LEU A 597 18.16 14.27 -43.90
CA LEU A 597 18.88 14.45 -45.17
C LEU A 597 18.89 13.17 -46.01
N CYS A 598 18.81 12.01 -45.36
CA CYS A 598 18.71 10.70 -45.98
C CYS A 598 17.24 10.28 -46.23
N ASP A 599 16.34 11.26 -46.35
CA ASP A 599 14.91 11.07 -46.64
C ASP A 599 14.12 10.20 -45.62
N ALA A 600 14.53 10.16 -44.35
CA ALA A 600 13.72 9.52 -43.30
C ALA A 600 12.33 10.19 -43.16
N ASP A 601 11.26 9.38 -43.14
CA ASP A 601 9.87 9.87 -43.05
C ASP A 601 9.53 10.30 -41.61
N PRO A 602 9.25 11.59 -41.36
CA PRO A 602 8.92 12.07 -40.03
C PRO A 602 7.48 11.73 -39.57
N ASN A 603 6.74 10.93 -40.34
CA ASN A 603 5.35 10.57 -40.07
C ASN A 603 5.12 9.09 -39.75
N VAL A 604 6.18 8.27 -39.71
CA VAL A 604 6.06 6.87 -39.28
C VAL A 604 5.53 6.83 -37.85
N GLU A 605 4.65 5.85 -37.58
CA GLU A 605 4.04 5.62 -36.28
C GLU A 605 4.77 4.51 -35.52
N ASP A 606 5.10 4.73 -34.25
CA ASP A 606 5.52 3.67 -33.33
C ASP A 606 4.37 2.69 -32.99
N ALA A 607 4.62 1.67 -32.16
CA ALA A 607 3.60 0.71 -31.76
C ALA A 607 2.41 1.36 -31.01
N ARG A 608 2.61 2.55 -30.41
CA ARG A 608 1.58 3.35 -29.75
C ARG A 608 0.82 4.26 -30.74
N GLY A 609 1.28 4.37 -31.99
CA GLY A 609 0.74 5.30 -32.98
C GLY A 609 1.28 6.71 -32.85
N LEU A 610 2.38 6.92 -32.12
CA LEU A 610 3.04 8.21 -31.98
C LEU A 610 4.06 8.37 -33.10
N THR A 611 4.11 9.57 -33.68
CA THR A 611 5.15 9.96 -34.64
C THR A 611 6.33 10.64 -33.94
N PRO A 612 7.49 10.80 -34.59
CA PRO A 612 8.62 11.54 -34.02
C PRO A 612 8.24 12.96 -33.55
N LEU A 613 7.27 13.61 -34.22
CA LEU A 613 6.76 14.93 -33.82
C LEU A 613 6.01 14.87 -32.48
N HIS A 614 5.23 13.82 -32.24
CA HIS A 614 4.55 13.62 -30.95
C HIS A 614 5.57 13.41 -29.82
N ILE A 615 6.61 12.61 -30.05
CA ILE A 615 7.71 12.38 -29.10
C ILE A 615 8.43 13.70 -28.78
N ALA A 616 8.77 14.48 -29.80
CA ALA A 616 9.44 15.77 -29.60
C ALA A 616 8.56 16.75 -28.77
N CYS A 617 7.24 16.70 -28.94
CA CYS A 617 6.29 17.45 -28.12
C CYS A 617 6.21 16.96 -26.66
N LEU A 618 6.31 15.64 -26.41
CA LEU A 618 6.39 15.08 -25.05
C LEU A 618 7.62 15.59 -24.28
N HIS A 619 8.73 15.78 -24.97
CA HIS A 619 9.98 16.27 -24.38
C HIS A 619 10.14 17.80 -24.42
N ASN A 620 9.16 18.53 -24.98
CA ASN A 620 9.22 19.98 -25.19
C ASN A 620 10.47 20.43 -25.98
N ASP A 621 10.91 19.61 -26.93
CA ASP A 621 12.15 19.80 -27.68
C ASP A 621 11.91 20.72 -28.90
N GLU A 622 12.11 22.03 -28.70
CA GLU A 622 11.87 23.04 -29.72
C GLU A 622 12.73 22.86 -30.98
N GLU A 623 13.98 22.40 -30.83
CA GLU A 623 14.90 22.23 -31.96
C GLU A 623 14.46 21.07 -32.84
N THR A 624 14.21 19.90 -32.25
CA THR A 624 13.72 18.73 -32.98
C THR A 624 12.38 18.99 -33.65
N ILE A 625 11.43 19.65 -32.95
CA ILE A 625 10.15 20.06 -33.56
C ILE A 625 10.39 20.95 -34.77
N SER A 626 11.33 21.90 -34.69
CA SER A 626 11.63 22.79 -35.82
C SER A 626 12.20 22.04 -37.02
N LYS A 627 13.01 20.99 -36.79
CA LYS A 627 13.60 20.13 -37.83
C LYS A 627 12.53 19.26 -38.49
N LEU A 628 11.74 18.55 -37.70
CA LEU A 628 10.64 17.71 -38.20
C LEU A 628 9.60 18.51 -38.99
N LEU A 629 9.22 19.70 -38.51
CA LEU A 629 8.30 20.58 -39.25
C LEU A 629 8.89 21.13 -40.56
N LYS A 630 10.23 21.25 -40.67
CA LYS A 630 10.88 21.58 -41.95
C LYS A 630 10.82 20.41 -42.92
N ALA A 631 10.97 19.18 -42.43
CA ALA A 631 10.81 17.93 -43.19
C ALA A 631 9.33 17.52 -43.43
N GLU A 632 8.39 18.46 -43.34
CA GLU A 632 6.97 18.23 -43.63
C GLU A 632 6.23 17.22 -42.72
N ALA A 633 6.65 17.09 -41.46
CA ALA A 633 5.88 16.34 -40.45
C ALA A 633 4.42 16.82 -40.33
N ASP A 634 3.48 15.88 -40.28
CA ASP A 634 2.05 16.13 -40.18
C ASP A 634 1.64 16.55 -38.77
N VAL A 635 1.41 17.85 -38.63
CA VAL A 635 1.01 18.50 -37.37
C VAL A 635 -0.38 18.05 -36.88
N ASN A 636 -1.19 17.51 -37.78
CA ASN A 636 -2.58 17.11 -37.52
C ASN A 636 -2.76 15.60 -37.48
N HIS A 637 -1.68 14.83 -37.53
CA HIS A 637 -1.73 13.40 -37.31
C HIS A 637 -2.36 13.12 -35.94
N ALA A 638 -3.39 12.28 -35.91
CA ALA A 638 -4.10 11.91 -34.70
C ALA A 638 -3.78 10.45 -34.37
N VAL A 639 -3.27 10.21 -33.16
CA VAL A 639 -2.83 8.89 -32.70
C VAL A 639 -4.02 7.92 -32.67
N ARG A 640 -3.87 6.72 -33.24
CA ARG A 640 -4.98 5.75 -33.37
C ARG A 640 -4.80 4.48 -32.55
N LYS A 641 -3.57 4.09 -32.26
CA LYS A 641 -3.23 2.75 -31.71
C LYS A 641 -3.17 2.72 -30.18
N SER A 642 -2.85 3.83 -29.51
CA SER A 642 -2.68 3.90 -28.05
C SER A 642 -3.96 4.27 -27.31
N SER A 643 -4.28 3.56 -26.22
CA SER A 643 -5.37 3.95 -25.31
C SER A 643 -5.12 5.27 -24.57
N GLU A 644 -3.85 5.59 -24.28
CA GLU A 644 -3.45 6.79 -23.51
C GLU A 644 -3.45 8.06 -24.38
N TYR A 645 -3.04 7.90 -25.64
CA TYR A 645 -2.87 9.01 -26.58
C TYR A 645 -3.95 9.06 -27.67
N ALA A 646 -4.93 8.14 -27.68
CA ALA A 646 -5.91 8.05 -28.76
C ALA A 646 -6.61 9.37 -29.08
N GLY A 647 -6.62 9.71 -30.36
CA GLY A 647 -7.20 10.92 -30.92
C GLY A 647 -6.39 12.20 -30.66
N LYS A 648 -5.34 12.14 -29.83
CA LYS A 648 -4.48 13.30 -29.58
C LYS A 648 -3.59 13.59 -30.78
N THR A 649 -3.41 14.87 -31.03
CA THR A 649 -2.46 15.42 -32.02
C THR A 649 -1.26 16.03 -31.30
N ALA A 650 -0.21 16.40 -32.04
CA ALA A 650 0.96 17.10 -31.49
C ALA A 650 0.58 18.33 -30.64
N LEU A 651 -0.48 19.08 -31.03
CA LEU A 651 -0.96 20.22 -30.26
C LEU A 651 -1.64 19.83 -28.94
N HIS A 652 -2.38 18.72 -28.90
CA HIS A 652 -2.93 18.19 -27.64
C HIS A 652 -1.80 17.87 -26.66
N ILE A 653 -0.76 17.16 -27.14
CA ILE A 653 0.38 16.77 -26.32
C ILE A 653 1.14 18.01 -25.83
N ALA A 654 1.42 18.98 -26.70
CA ALA A 654 2.17 20.18 -26.35
C ALA A 654 1.45 21.04 -25.30
N LEU A 655 0.13 21.13 -25.34
CA LEU A 655 -0.67 21.91 -24.39
C LEU A 655 -0.96 21.19 -23.07
N ASN A 656 -0.88 19.85 -23.04
CA ASN A 656 -1.11 19.03 -21.85
C ASN A 656 0.17 18.80 -21.01
N GLN A 657 1.28 19.49 -21.33
CA GLN A 657 2.53 19.41 -20.56
C GLN A 657 2.41 20.18 -19.24
N LYS A 658 3.15 19.75 -18.20
CA LYS A 658 3.24 20.47 -16.92
C LYS A 658 3.81 21.89 -17.07
N GLN A 659 4.72 22.07 -18.02
CA GLN A 659 5.28 23.37 -18.40
C GLN A 659 5.26 23.48 -19.93
N PRO A 660 4.14 23.88 -20.52
CA PRO A 660 4.03 23.99 -21.97
C PRO A 660 4.92 25.13 -22.48
N SER A 661 5.60 24.94 -23.61
CA SER A 661 6.39 26.01 -24.24
C SER A 661 5.54 26.80 -25.22
N ILE A 662 5.48 28.13 -25.02
CA ILE A 662 4.85 29.04 -25.96
C ILE A 662 5.45 28.96 -27.37
N ASN A 663 6.76 28.74 -27.49
CA ASN A 663 7.41 28.64 -28.79
C ASN A 663 6.98 27.38 -29.54
N VAL A 664 6.84 26.26 -28.84
CA VAL A 664 6.34 25.00 -29.42
C VAL A 664 4.90 25.17 -29.88
N VAL A 665 4.01 25.67 -29.02
CA VAL A 665 2.61 25.93 -29.36
C VAL A 665 2.50 26.85 -30.58
N ARG A 666 3.24 27.96 -30.58
CA ARG A 666 3.28 28.92 -31.70
C ARG A 666 3.75 28.26 -33.00
N LYS A 667 4.78 27.42 -32.97
CA LYS A 667 5.29 26.72 -34.17
C LYS A 667 4.24 25.76 -34.74
N LEU A 668 3.56 24.99 -33.87
CA LEU A 668 2.49 24.07 -34.28
C LEU A 668 1.31 24.85 -34.91
N LEU A 669 0.84 25.91 -34.25
CA LEU A 669 -0.24 26.76 -34.77
C LEU A 669 0.11 27.41 -36.11
N ARG A 670 1.33 27.96 -36.24
CA ARG A 670 1.84 28.52 -37.50
C ARG A 670 2.04 27.48 -38.61
N ARG A 671 2.11 26.20 -38.26
CA ARG A 671 2.12 25.09 -39.21
C ARG A 671 0.74 24.48 -39.46
N GLY A 672 -0.33 25.10 -38.95
CA GLY A 672 -1.70 24.73 -39.25
C GLY A 672 -2.28 23.66 -38.34
N ALA A 673 -1.82 23.59 -37.08
CA ALA A 673 -2.41 22.70 -36.08
C ALA A 673 -3.91 22.96 -35.90
N ASN A 674 -4.70 21.89 -35.94
CA ASN A 674 -6.14 21.92 -35.86
C ASN A 674 -6.60 22.04 -34.40
N ILE A 675 -7.03 23.24 -34.03
CA ILE A 675 -7.58 23.56 -32.71
C ILE A 675 -8.96 22.94 -32.43
N ASN A 676 -9.66 22.44 -33.46
CA ASN A 676 -10.96 21.79 -33.34
C ASN A 676 -10.83 20.25 -33.37
N ALA A 677 -9.63 19.70 -33.51
CA ALA A 677 -9.43 18.26 -33.42
C ALA A 677 -9.93 17.78 -32.04
N MET A 678 -10.68 16.67 -32.02
CA MET A 678 -11.19 16.08 -30.80
C MET A 678 -10.45 14.77 -30.56
N ASP A 679 -10.01 14.56 -29.33
CA ASP A 679 -9.54 13.26 -28.86
C ASP A 679 -10.73 12.32 -28.56
N LEU A 680 -10.45 11.10 -28.05
CA LEU A 680 -11.52 10.16 -27.70
C LEU A 680 -12.44 10.64 -26.56
N ASN A 681 -11.96 11.54 -25.70
CA ASN A 681 -12.75 12.14 -24.63
C ASN A 681 -13.58 13.34 -25.13
N SER A 682 -13.58 13.59 -26.44
CA SER A 682 -14.18 14.78 -27.05
C SER A 682 -13.55 16.09 -26.57
N ASP A 683 -12.34 16.02 -26.02
CA ASP A 683 -11.56 17.18 -25.66
C ASP A 683 -10.79 17.69 -26.87
N THR A 684 -10.76 19.01 -27.04
CA THR A 684 -9.89 19.66 -28.01
C THR A 684 -8.58 20.06 -27.34
N PRO A 685 -7.52 20.41 -28.10
CA PRO A 685 -6.26 20.84 -27.48
C PRO A 685 -6.46 22.01 -26.52
N ILE A 686 -7.42 22.88 -26.84
CA ILE A 686 -7.75 24.07 -26.07
C ILE A 686 -8.57 23.73 -24.83
N THR A 687 -9.48 22.74 -24.89
CA THR A 687 -10.24 22.32 -23.69
C THR A 687 -9.34 21.64 -22.67
N LEU A 688 -8.39 20.79 -23.12
CA LEU A 688 -7.38 20.20 -22.23
C LEU A 688 -6.59 21.27 -21.48
N PHE A 689 -6.08 22.27 -22.22
CA PHE A 689 -5.38 23.41 -21.63
C PHE A 689 -6.29 24.16 -20.64
N ALA A 690 -7.52 24.50 -21.03
CA ALA A 690 -8.44 25.28 -20.20
C ALA A 690 -8.88 24.55 -18.92
N ASN A 691 -9.08 23.23 -18.97
CA ASN A 691 -9.51 22.42 -17.83
C ASN A 691 -8.37 22.18 -16.84
N TRP A 692 -7.11 22.09 -17.30
CA TRP A 692 -5.95 21.88 -16.43
C TRP A 692 -5.79 23.01 -15.39
N TYR A 693 -5.96 24.27 -15.78
CA TYR A 693 -5.81 25.41 -14.86
C TYR A 693 -7.05 25.74 -14.01
N SER A 694 -8.22 25.20 -14.33
CA SER A 694 -9.44 25.46 -13.55
C SER A 694 -9.55 24.62 -12.28
N ASN A 695 -8.78 23.54 -12.17
CA ASN A 695 -8.94 22.53 -11.11
C ASN A 695 -7.91 22.60 -9.97
N ASP A 696 -6.82 23.36 -10.12
CA ASP A 696 -5.70 23.32 -9.17
C ASP A 696 -5.65 24.58 -8.27
N THR A 697 -6.11 24.43 -7.03
CA THR A 697 -6.14 25.51 -6.01
C THR A 697 -4.76 25.78 -5.36
N LEU A 698 -3.72 25.04 -5.72
CA LEU A 698 -2.36 25.19 -5.22
C LEU A 698 -1.43 25.72 -6.33
N PHE A 699 -1.17 27.03 -6.32
CA PHE A 699 -0.25 27.71 -7.26
C PHE A 699 1.13 27.02 -7.35
N PRO A 700 1.59 26.64 -8.56
CA PRO A 700 2.52 27.50 -9.29
C PRO A 700 2.44 27.56 -10.85
N PRO A 701 1.38 27.17 -11.59
CA PRO A 701 1.48 27.16 -13.06
C PRO A 701 1.08 28.51 -13.71
N LEU A 702 0.63 29.52 -12.95
CA LEU A 702 0.12 30.78 -13.51
C LEU A 702 1.10 31.55 -14.40
N LEU A 703 2.38 31.67 -14.03
CA LEU A 703 3.37 32.44 -14.83
C LEU A 703 3.61 31.83 -16.22
N SER A 704 3.59 30.51 -16.34
CA SER A 704 3.77 29.80 -17.62
C SER A 704 2.49 29.78 -18.48
N ALA A 705 1.33 29.84 -17.83
CA ALA A 705 0.02 29.83 -18.48
C ALA A 705 -0.25 31.13 -19.24
N TYR A 706 0.06 32.29 -18.63
CA TYR A 706 -0.27 33.60 -19.19
C TYR A 706 0.20 33.77 -20.63
N PRO A 707 1.49 33.56 -20.96
CA PRO A 707 1.97 33.73 -22.33
C PRO A 707 1.21 32.87 -23.35
N ILE A 708 0.88 31.63 -22.98
CA ILE A 708 0.17 30.70 -23.86
C ILE A 708 -1.30 31.10 -24.00
N SER A 709 -1.96 31.45 -22.90
CA SER A 709 -3.35 31.96 -22.92
C SER A 709 -3.49 33.20 -23.83
N PHE A 710 -2.50 34.10 -23.81
CA PHE A 710 -2.44 35.24 -24.74
C PHE A 710 -2.25 34.79 -26.19
N GLU A 711 -1.28 33.92 -26.46
CA GLU A 711 -1.01 33.40 -27.81
C GLU A 711 -2.25 32.71 -28.41
N LEU A 712 -2.91 31.86 -27.62
CA LEU A 712 -4.13 31.15 -28.02
C LEU A 712 -5.28 32.12 -28.30
N THR A 713 -5.44 33.15 -27.47
CA THR A 713 -6.49 34.18 -27.64
C THR A 713 -6.23 35.03 -28.87
N GLU A 714 -4.99 35.46 -29.10
CA GLU A 714 -4.57 36.22 -30.27
C GLU A 714 -4.81 35.42 -31.56
N PHE A 715 -4.41 34.15 -31.56
CA PHE A 715 -4.65 33.23 -32.68
C PHE A 715 -6.14 33.01 -32.94
N ALA A 716 -6.96 32.88 -31.89
CA ALA A 716 -8.40 32.77 -32.03
C ALA A 716 -9.02 34.03 -32.66
N MET A 717 -8.53 35.23 -32.30
CA MET A 717 -8.97 36.49 -32.93
C MET A 717 -8.60 36.55 -34.41
N THR A 718 -7.38 36.13 -34.76
CA THR A 718 -6.94 36.01 -36.16
C THR A 718 -7.87 35.11 -36.97
N LEU A 719 -8.22 33.94 -36.43
CA LEU A 719 -9.15 33.03 -37.10
C LEU A 719 -10.59 33.56 -37.16
N LYS A 720 -11.09 34.23 -36.11
CA LYS A 720 -12.41 34.87 -36.11
C LYS A 720 -12.54 35.95 -37.18
N ALA A 721 -11.48 36.71 -37.44
CA ALA A 721 -11.49 37.80 -38.43
C ALA A 721 -11.64 37.30 -39.88
N ILE A 722 -11.41 36.02 -40.14
CA ILE A 722 -11.65 35.35 -41.43
C ILE A 722 -12.84 34.39 -41.40
N ASP A 723 -13.75 34.55 -40.43
CA ASP A 723 -14.97 33.74 -40.27
C ASP A 723 -14.70 32.22 -40.08
N PHE A 724 -13.56 31.86 -39.48
CA PHE A 724 -13.27 30.47 -39.12
C PHE A 724 -14.27 29.95 -38.08
N ARG A 725 -14.80 28.74 -38.30
CA ARG A 725 -15.79 28.11 -37.41
C ARG A 725 -15.11 27.30 -36.31
N PHE A 726 -15.31 27.70 -35.06
CA PHE A 726 -14.95 26.90 -33.89
C PHE A 726 -16.07 25.92 -33.56
N ASN A 727 -15.74 24.72 -33.10
CA ASN A 727 -16.74 23.83 -32.51
C ASN A 727 -17.19 24.37 -31.13
N GLU A 728 -18.26 23.79 -30.58
CA GLU A 728 -18.83 24.25 -29.31
C GLU A 728 -17.84 24.14 -28.14
N ALA A 729 -17.10 23.04 -28.07
CA ALA A 729 -16.12 22.76 -27.02
C ALA A 729 -14.98 23.79 -27.01
N THR A 730 -14.37 24.05 -28.18
CA THR A 730 -13.32 25.06 -28.37
C THR A 730 -13.84 26.47 -28.08
N THR A 731 -15.09 26.78 -28.46
CA THR A 731 -15.72 28.08 -28.15
C THR A 731 -15.83 28.29 -26.64
N LYS A 732 -16.34 27.29 -25.90
CA LYS A 732 -16.43 27.32 -24.44
C LYS A 732 -15.05 27.42 -23.78
N ALA A 733 -14.06 26.69 -24.28
CA ALA A 733 -12.70 26.73 -23.76
C ALA A 733 -12.06 28.11 -23.91
N PHE A 734 -12.18 28.75 -25.09
CA PHE A 734 -11.71 30.13 -25.28
C PHE A 734 -12.45 31.12 -24.39
N GLN A 735 -13.75 30.92 -24.13
CA GLN A 735 -14.49 31.76 -23.20
C GLN A 735 -13.91 31.63 -21.78
N LYS A 736 -13.71 30.40 -21.28
CA LYS A 736 -13.06 30.16 -19.98
C LYS A 736 -11.68 30.82 -19.87
N ILE A 737 -10.84 30.69 -20.91
CA ILE A 737 -9.51 31.31 -20.94
C ILE A 737 -9.63 32.84 -20.88
N ASN A 738 -10.55 33.43 -21.65
CA ASN A 738 -10.77 34.88 -21.63
C ASN A 738 -11.30 35.38 -20.28
N ASP A 739 -12.26 34.67 -19.68
CA ASP A 739 -12.80 35.00 -18.36
C ASP A 739 -11.70 34.98 -17.30
N TRP A 740 -10.81 33.98 -17.37
CA TRP A 740 -9.64 33.88 -16.50
C TRP A 740 -8.65 35.02 -16.71
N ILE A 741 -8.26 35.33 -17.96
CA ILE A 741 -7.38 36.46 -18.28
C ILE A 741 -7.98 37.76 -17.74
N ASN A 742 -9.28 38.00 -17.94
CA ASN A 742 -9.94 39.23 -17.51
C ASN A 742 -10.07 39.33 -15.98
N GLY A 743 -10.25 38.22 -15.27
CA GLY A 743 -10.32 38.19 -13.81
C GLY A 743 -9.02 38.54 -13.09
N THR A 744 -7.88 38.54 -13.79
CA THR A 744 -6.54 38.70 -13.19
C THR A 744 -6.03 40.14 -13.12
N ASN A 745 -6.79 41.13 -13.61
CA ASN A 745 -6.57 42.57 -13.37
C ASN A 745 -5.14 43.09 -13.64
N ILE A 746 -4.54 42.77 -14.79
CA ILE A 746 -3.25 43.35 -15.21
C ILE A 746 -3.49 44.70 -15.90
N PHE A 747 -3.24 45.80 -15.17
CA PHE A 747 -3.39 47.17 -15.65
C PHE A 747 -2.04 47.86 -15.91
N ILE A 748 -1.94 48.63 -17.00
CA ILE A 748 -0.90 49.65 -17.19
C ILE A 748 -1.60 51.00 -17.31
N ASN A 749 -1.21 51.97 -16.48
CA ASN A 749 -1.78 53.33 -16.45
C ASN A 749 -3.33 53.36 -16.36
N GLY A 750 -3.92 52.43 -15.60
CA GLY A 750 -5.38 52.36 -15.41
C GLY A 750 -6.18 51.74 -16.55
N VAL A 751 -5.52 51.18 -17.58
CA VAL A 751 -6.16 50.50 -18.70
C VAL A 751 -5.73 49.03 -18.74
N SER A 752 -6.67 48.12 -19.00
CA SER A 752 -6.39 46.69 -19.11
C SER A 752 -5.44 46.41 -20.28
N LEU A 753 -4.31 45.76 -19.99
CA LEU A 753 -3.29 45.41 -20.98
C LEU A 753 -3.87 44.47 -22.06
N VAL A 754 -4.85 43.67 -21.66
CA VAL A 754 -5.62 42.74 -22.50
C VAL A 754 -6.46 43.49 -23.53
N GLU A 755 -7.17 44.54 -23.12
CA GLU A 755 -8.04 45.34 -23.99
C GLU A 755 -7.25 46.10 -25.06
N ILE A 756 -6.09 46.68 -24.69
CA ILE A 756 -5.23 47.41 -25.62
C ILE A 756 -4.65 46.45 -26.68
N LYS A 757 -4.10 45.31 -26.27
CA LYS A 757 -3.53 44.31 -27.19
C LYS A 757 -4.58 43.76 -28.15
N ASN A 758 -5.74 43.37 -27.64
CA ASN A 758 -6.82 42.80 -28.45
C ASN A 758 -7.34 43.81 -29.49
N LYS A 759 -7.47 45.09 -29.13
CA LYS A 759 -7.93 46.14 -30.04
C LYS A 759 -6.91 46.43 -31.15
N ASN A 760 -5.63 46.50 -30.81
CA ASN A 760 -4.56 46.72 -31.79
C ASN A 760 -4.48 45.54 -32.78
N HIS A 761 -4.43 44.31 -32.28
CA HIS A 761 -4.37 43.11 -33.11
C HIS A 761 -5.58 42.97 -34.04
N THR A 762 -6.79 43.29 -33.55
CA THR A 762 -8.00 43.29 -34.39
C THR A 762 -7.92 44.30 -35.53
N ASN A 763 -7.33 45.48 -35.29
CA ASN A 763 -7.13 46.48 -36.33
C ASN A 763 -6.09 46.02 -37.35
N ASP A 764 -5.00 45.41 -36.90
CA ASP A 764 -3.96 44.85 -37.77
C ASP A 764 -4.52 43.73 -38.65
N CYS A 765 -5.32 42.83 -38.07
CA CYS A 765 -6.06 41.80 -38.81
C CYS A 765 -6.93 42.40 -39.91
N ARG A 766 -7.70 43.46 -39.62
CA ARG A 766 -8.55 44.14 -40.62
C ARG A 766 -7.73 44.81 -41.71
N ALA A 767 -6.62 45.43 -41.36
CA ALA A 767 -5.72 46.09 -42.32
C ALA A 767 -5.11 45.07 -43.29
N GLU A 768 -4.64 43.93 -42.76
CA GLU A 768 -4.06 42.88 -43.57
C GLU A 768 -5.11 42.17 -44.44
N ILE A 769 -6.32 41.89 -43.93
CA ILE A 769 -7.44 41.37 -44.73
C ILE A 769 -7.77 42.30 -45.90
N LYS A 770 -7.77 43.62 -45.68
CA LYS A 770 -8.00 44.60 -46.75
C LYS A 770 -6.90 44.51 -47.82
N LYS A 771 -5.65 44.29 -47.44
CA LYS A 771 -4.51 44.06 -48.35
C LYS A 771 -4.65 42.72 -49.09
N LEU A 772 -5.09 41.64 -48.43
CA LEU A 772 -5.34 40.35 -49.08
C LEU A 772 -6.45 40.44 -50.14
N LYS A 773 -7.53 41.18 -49.86
CA LYS A 773 -8.65 41.37 -50.79
C LYS A 773 -8.30 42.23 -52.01
N SER A 774 -7.27 43.07 -51.95
CA SER A 774 -6.87 43.90 -53.08
C SER A 774 -6.00 43.16 -54.11
N ILE A 775 -5.40 42.03 -53.73
CA ILE A 775 -4.49 41.25 -54.58
C ILE A 775 -5.27 40.13 -55.26
N ARG A 776 -5.38 40.19 -56.59
CA ARG A 776 -6.01 39.16 -57.43
C ARG A 776 -4.99 38.17 -57.96
N ILE A 777 -5.33 36.88 -57.88
CA ILE A 777 -4.52 35.77 -58.40
C ILE A 777 -5.05 35.31 -59.77
N ASP A 778 -6.37 35.37 -59.96
CA ASP A 778 -7.04 35.14 -61.24
C ASP A 778 -8.29 36.05 -61.35
N LYS A 779 -9.06 35.94 -62.45
CA LYS A 779 -10.26 36.75 -62.70
C LYS A 779 -11.35 36.58 -61.61
N SER A 780 -11.36 35.43 -60.94
CA SER A 780 -12.38 34.99 -59.99
C SER A 780 -11.92 34.92 -58.53
N CYS A 781 -10.62 35.02 -58.25
CA CYS A 781 -10.05 34.72 -56.94
C CYS A 781 -9.02 35.77 -56.47
N THR A 782 -9.20 36.27 -55.25
CA THR A 782 -8.24 37.08 -54.51
C THR A 782 -7.37 36.23 -53.60
N LEU A 783 -6.31 36.82 -53.04
CA LEU A 783 -5.47 36.17 -52.03
C LEU A 783 -6.26 35.86 -50.75
N TYR A 784 -7.23 36.71 -50.40
CA TYR A 784 -8.17 36.44 -49.30
C TYR A 784 -9.02 35.20 -49.57
N ASP A 785 -9.56 35.07 -50.79
CA ASP A 785 -10.45 33.96 -51.12
C ASP A 785 -9.75 32.60 -50.98
N LEU A 786 -8.44 32.53 -51.25
CA LEU A 786 -7.65 31.31 -51.06
C LEU A 786 -7.62 30.79 -49.62
N LEU A 787 -7.77 31.66 -48.63
CA LEU A 787 -7.83 31.22 -47.22
C LEU A 787 -9.05 30.34 -46.94
N LEU A 788 -10.12 30.53 -47.74
CA LEU A 788 -11.43 29.87 -47.57
C LEU A 788 -11.65 28.73 -48.57
N LYS A 789 -10.71 28.50 -49.50
CA LYS A 789 -10.81 27.45 -50.52
C LYS A 789 -10.50 26.08 -49.93
N ASN A 790 -11.18 25.06 -50.45
CA ASN A 790 -10.90 23.68 -50.07
C ASN A 790 -9.64 23.13 -50.78
N THR A 791 -9.15 21.98 -50.32
CA THR A 791 -7.90 21.37 -50.82
C THR A 791 -7.91 21.10 -52.33
N ASP A 792 -9.05 20.70 -52.91
CA ASP A 792 -9.20 20.47 -54.35
C ASP A 792 -9.11 21.77 -55.15
N GLU A 793 -9.82 22.81 -54.71
CA GLU A 793 -9.76 24.14 -55.34
C GLU A 793 -8.38 24.76 -55.22
N MET A 794 -7.66 24.47 -54.12
CA MET A 794 -6.26 24.85 -53.92
C MET A 794 -5.33 24.08 -54.86
N ALA A 795 -5.49 22.76 -55.02
CA ALA A 795 -4.66 21.91 -55.90
C ALA A 795 -4.65 22.39 -57.36
N ASN A 796 -5.77 22.93 -57.83
CA ASN A 796 -5.88 23.54 -59.16
C ASN A 796 -5.09 24.84 -59.31
N ARG A 797 -4.87 25.56 -58.21
CA ARG A 797 -4.24 26.89 -58.18
C ARG A 797 -2.76 26.87 -57.77
N VAL A 798 -2.23 25.73 -57.34
CA VAL A 798 -0.80 25.54 -57.01
C VAL A 798 0.14 25.95 -58.15
N LYS A 799 -0.26 25.70 -59.42
CA LYS A 799 0.55 26.05 -60.60
C LYS A 799 0.50 27.53 -60.97
N ASN A 800 -0.31 28.35 -60.28
CA ASN A 800 -0.44 29.77 -60.60
C ASN A 800 0.87 30.51 -60.29
N THR A 801 1.45 31.16 -61.31
CA THR A 801 2.76 31.83 -61.23
C THR A 801 2.75 33.03 -60.30
N ILE A 802 1.65 33.78 -60.22
CA ILE A 802 1.49 34.93 -59.32
C ILE A 802 1.46 34.43 -57.87
N PHE A 803 0.67 33.40 -57.58
CA PHE A 803 0.58 32.83 -56.24
C PHE A 803 1.91 32.23 -55.78
N LYS A 804 2.57 31.46 -56.65
CA LYS A 804 3.91 30.88 -56.38
C LYS A 804 4.95 31.97 -56.13
N LYS A 805 4.93 33.07 -56.89
CA LYS A 805 5.83 34.22 -56.71
C LYS A 805 5.64 34.86 -55.33
N ILE A 806 4.39 35.15 -54.95
CA ILE A 806 4.04 35.73 -53.64
C ILE A 806 4.52 34.83 -52.49
N LEU A 807 4.35 33.51 -52.61
CA LEU A 807 4.81 32.55 -51.61
C LEU A 807 6.34 32.46 -51.52
N SER A 808 7.04 32.62 -52.65
CA SER A 808 8.51 32.61 -52.71
C SER A 808 9.14 33.92 -52.23
N SER A 809 8.42 35.05 -52.30
CA SER A 809 8.88 36.37 -51.89
C SER A 809 8.39 36.70 -50.47
N ALA A 810 9.18 36.38 -49.45
CA ALA A 810 9.01 36.86 -48.07
C ALA A 810 7.55 37.05 -47.60
N ILE A 811 6.66 36.08 -47.86
CA ILE A 811 5.22 36.23 -47.56
C ILE A 811 4.96 36.52 -46.08
N ASP A 812 5.84 36.07 -45.18
CA ASP A 812 5.75 36.33 -43.75
C ASP A 812 6.09 37.79 -43.40
N THR A 813 6.82 38.52 -44.24
CA THR A 813 7.06 39.96 -44.07
C THR A 813 5.93 40.79 -44.65
N ASP A 814 5.36 40.37 -45.78
CA ASP A 814 4.27 41.10 -46.44
C ASP A 814 2.91 40.87 -45.78
N PHE A 815 2.71 39.70 -45.18
CA PHE A 815 1.49 39.23 -44.54
C PHE A 815 1.83 38.54 -43.20
N PRO A 816 2.24 39.31 -42.18
CA PRO A 816 2.70 38.75 -40.91
C PRO A 816 1.62 37.98 -40.14
N ILE A 817 0.33 38.27 -40.37
CA ILE A 817 -0.78 37.62 -39.66
C ILE A 817 -1.29 36.40 -40.44
N TYR A 818 -1.54 36.52 -41.74
CA TYR A 818 -2.22 35.48 -42.54
C TYR A 818 -1.31 34.74 -43.52
N GLY A 819 -0.06 35.18 -43.71
CA GLY A 819 0.89 34.56 -44.63
C GLY A 819 1.14 33.09 -44.34
N PHE A 820 1.13 32.70 -43.06
CA PHE A 820 1.29 31.30 -42.67
C PHE A 820 0.09 30.43 -43.10
N LEU A 821 -1.16 30.94 -43.00
CA LEU A 821 -2.35 30.19 -43.45
C LEU A 821 -2.34 29.99 -44.97
N LEU A 822 -1.88 30.99 -45.74
CA LEU A 822 -1.71 30.85 -47.18
C LEU A 822 -0.67 29.79 -47.53
N LYS A 823 0.43 29.72 -46.78
CA LYS A 823 1.44 28.65 -46.90
C LYS A 823 0.86 27.28 -46.58
N VAL A 824 0.07 27.16 -45.51
CA VAL A 824 -0.63 25.91 -45.15
C VAL A 824 -1.58 25.48 -46.25
N GLN A 825 -2.44 26.38 -46.74
CA GLN A 825 -3.36 26.11 -47.83
C GLN A 825 -2.63 25.69 -49.11
N TYR A 826 -1.54 26.39 -49.46
CA TYR A 826 -0.72 26.04 -50.63
C TYR A 826 -0.09 24.66 -50.52
N ARG A 827 0.51 24.31 -49.37
CA ARG A 827 1.06 22.97 -49.11
C ARG A 827 -0.01 21.89 -49.19
N SER A 828 -1.17 22.13 -48.59
CA SER A 828 -2.30 21.20 -48.66
C SER A 828 -2.75 20.97 -50.12
N GLY A 829 -2.74 22.02 -50.94
CA GLY A 829 -2.99 21.96 -52.36
C GLY A 829 -1.91 21.18 -53.12
N ILE A 830 -0.62 21.36 -52.80
CA ILE A 830 0.47 20.58 -53.41
C ILE A 830 0.30 19.11 -53.09
N LYS A 831 0.14 18.77 -51.80
CA LYS A 831 -0.05 17.39 -51.33
C LYS A 831 -1.24 16.75 -52.03
N ARG A 832 -2.39 17.43 -52.05
CA ARG A 832 -3.59 16.98 -52.76
C ARG A 832 -3.32 16.76 -54.25
N ARG A 833 -2.62 17.69 -54.91
CA ARG A 833 -2.27 17.58 -56.33
C ARG A 833 -1.38 16.37 -56.62
N ASN A 834 -0.41 16.09 -55.76
CA ASN A 834 0.47 14.93 -55.90
C ASN A 834 -0.35 13.63 -55.79
N TYR A 835 -1.21 13.51 -54.77
CA TYR A 835 -2.13 12.37 -54.65
C TYR A 835 -3.01 12.21 -55.89
N LEU A 836 -3.57 13.30 -56.42
CA LEU A 836 -4.39 13.24 -57.64
C LEU A 836 -3.59 12.77 -58.86
N ASN A 837 -2.33 13.17 -59.01
CA ASN A 837 -1.48 12.71 -60.12
C ASN A 837 -1.15 11.21 -59.99
N PHE A 838 -0.66 10.78 -58.82
CA PHE A 838 -0.29 9.38 -58.59
C PHE A 838 -1.51 8.45 -58.64
N ALA A 839 -2.65 8.87 -58.09
CA ALA A 839 -3.89 8.11 -58.17
C ALA A 839 -4.40 8.00 -59.62
N LYS A 840 -4.15 9.02 -60.47
CA LYS A 840 -4.49 8.98 -61.88
C LYS A 840 -3.63 7.96 -62.64
N GLU A 841 -2.33 7.92 -62.34
CA GLU A 841 -1.40 6.93 -62.88
C GLU A 841 -1.79 5.51 -62.43
N ALA A 842 -2.00 5.31 -61.14
CA ALA A 842 -2.46 4.04 -60.57
C ALA A 842 -3.80 3.57 -61.18
N LEU A 843 -4.79 4.46 -61.35
CA LEU A 843 -6.07 4.11 -61.95
C LEU A 843 -5.96 3.75 -63.44
N ALA A 844 -5.06 4.41 -64.18
CA ALA A 844 -4.78 4.08 -65.57
C ALA A 844 -4.14 2.70 -65.73
N GLU A 845 -3.27 2.30 -64.78
CA GLU A 845 -2.66 0.97 -64.74
C GLU A 845 -3.65 -0.13 -64.31
N LEU A 846 -4.51 0.15 -63.33
CA LEU A 846 -5.54 -0.79 -62.87
C LEU A 846 -6.66 -1.04 -63.89
N ILE A 847 -6.94 -0.09 -64.80
CA ILE A 847 -7.97 -0.21 -65.86
C ILE A 847 -7.34 0.00 -67.25
N PRO A 848 -6.50 -0.95 -67.73
CA PRO A 848 -5.68 -0.73 -68.93
C PRO A 848 -6.46 -0.75 -70.26
N LYS A 849 -7.72 -1.22 -70.27
CA LYS A 849 -8.49 -1.41 -71.52
C LYS A 849 -9.29 -0.19 -71.99
N ILE A 850 -9.53 0.80 -71.13
CA ILE A 850 -10.21 2.06 -71.50
C ILE A 850 -9.66 3.19 -70.62
N PRO A 851 -8.76 4.06 -71.12
CA PRO A 851 -8.30 5.21 -70.34
C PRO A 851 -9.49 6.14 -70.08
N LEU A 852 -9.81 6.36 -68.81
CA LEU A 852 -10.82 7.34 -68.40
C LEU A 852 -10.39 8.73 -68.88
N PRO A 853 -11.26 9.50 -69.56
CA PRO A 853 -10.96 10.88 -69.87
C PRO A 853 -10.61 11.66 -68.61
N ASP A 854 -9.68 12.62 -68.71
CA ASP A 854 -9.21 13.44 -67.60
C ASP A 854 -10.37 14.03 -66.79
N SER A 855 -11.39 14.54 -67.48
CA SER A 855 -12.60 15.10 -66.87
C SER A 855 -13.39 14.10 -66.01
N CYS A 856 -13.36 12.81 -66.36
CA CYS A 856 -14.02 11.75 -65.62
C CYS A 856 -13.21 11.37 -64.38
N SER A 857 -11.90 11.20 -64.52
CA SER A 857 -11.00 10.90 -63.39
C SER A 857 -11.00 12.03 -62.34
N GLU A 858 -10.95 13.29 -62.79
CA GLU A 858 -11.08 14.47 -61.91
C GLU A 858 -12.44 14.53 -61.21
N SER A 859 -13.52 14.14 -61.90
CA SER A 859 -14.87 14.11 -61.31
C SER A 859 -15.00 13.01 -60.25
N ILE A 860 -14.36 11.86 -60.43
CA ILE A 860 -14.34 10.77 -59.44
C ILE A 860 -13.51 11.19 -58.23
N PHE A 861 -12.27 11.65 -58.46
CA PHE A 861 -11.33 11.97 -57.38
C PHE A 861 -11.77 13.14 -56.51
N LYS A 862 -12.60 14.05 -57.05
CA LYS A 862 -13.22 15.14 -56.29
C LYS A 862 -14.01 14.64 -55.06
N TYR A 863 -14.50 13.42 -55.06
CA TYR A 863 -15.24 12.83 -53.94
C TYR A 863 -14.39 11.95 -53.02
N LEU A 864 -13.12 11.71 -53.35
CA LEU A 864 -12.21 10.85 -52.59
C LEU A 864 -11.35 11.67 -51.63
N SER A 865 -11.16 11.20 -50.40
CA SER A 865 -10.21 11.79 -49.46
C SER A 865 -8.77 11.47 -49.88
N ASN A 866 -7.77 12.14 -49.28
CA ASN A 866 -6.37 11.78 -49.54
C ASN A 866 -6.06 10.33 -49.12
N ALA A 867 -6.71 9.82 -48.08
CA ALA A 867 -6.54 8.43 -47.64
C ALA A 867 -7.13 7.43 -48.66
N ASP A 868 -8.27 7.77 -49.27
CA ASP A 868 -8.86 6.93 -50.32
C ASP A 868 -7.98 6.91 -51.58
N LEU A 869 -7.38 8.05 -51.94
CA LEU A 869 -6.41 8.13 -53.04
C LEU A 869 -5.13 7.35 -52.73
N ASP A 870 -4.62 7.43 -51.50
CA ASP A 870 -3.45 6.67 -51.04
C ASP A 870 -3.69 5.15 -51.10
N ASN A 871 -4.87 4.69 -50.66
CA ASN A 871 -5.26 3.29 -50.78
C ASN A 871 -5.32 2.82 -52.24
N LEU A 872 -5.78 3.68 -53.16
CA LEU A 872 -5.79 3.39 -54.60
C LEU A 872 -4.37 3.27 -55.17
N ILE A 873 -3.45 4.15 -54.75
CA ILE A 873 -2.04 4.12 -55.14
C ILE A 873 -1.39 2.81 -54.64
N LYS A 874 -1.55 2.50 -53.36
CA LYS A 874 -1.03 1.26 -52.74
C LYS A 874 -1.61 -0.01 -53.36
N ALA A 875 -2.90 0.00 -53.73
CA ALA A 875 -3.52 -1.14 -54.39
C ALA A 875 -2.86 -1.46 -55.74
N ASN A 876 -2.35 -0.46 -56.45
CA ASN A 876 -1.56 -0.65 -57.67
C ASN A 876 -0.18 -1.27 -57.39
N GLU A 877 0.50 -0.81 -56.33
CA GLU A 877 1.79 -1.36 -55.89
C GLU A 877 1.68 -2.84 -55.46
N VAL A 878 0.60 -3.21 -54.76
CA VAL A 878 0.33 -4.61 -54.36
C VAL A 878 -0.14 -5.47 -55.55
N GLY A 879 -0.83 -4.87 -56.53
CA GLY A 879 -1.27 -5.54 -57.76
C GLY A 879 -0.12 -6.07 -58.62
N TYR A 880 1.04 -5.41 -58.60
CA TYR A 880 2.27 -5.87 -59.25
C TYR A 880 2.88 -7.12 -58.61
N VAL A 881 2.64 -7.36 -57.31
CA VAL A 881 3.20 -8.50 -56.57
C VAL A 881 2.37 -9.78 -56.77
N ASN A 882 1.08 -9.66 -57.08
CA ASN A 882 0.15 -10.80 -57.15
C ASN A 882 -0.27 -11.21 -58.58
N TYR A 883 0.38 -10.68 -59.63
CA TYR A 883 0.11 -11.02 -61.03
C TYR A 883 1.34 -11.51 -61.82
N ASN A 884 2.30 -12.17 -61.13
CA ASN A 884 3.31 -13.03 -61.75
C ASN A 884 3.27 -14.44 -61.15
#